data_AF-A0A5C5VP96-F1
#
_entry.id   AF-A0A5C5VP96-F1
#
_cell.length_a   1.000
_cell.length_b   1.000
_cell.length_c   1.000
_cell.angle_alpha   90.00
_cell.angle_beta   90.00
_cell.angle_gamma   90.00
#
_symmetry.space_group_name_H-M   'P 1'
#
loop_
_entity.id
_entity.type
_entity.pdbx_description
1 polymer ?
#
loop_
_entity_poly.entity_id
_entity_poly.type
_entity_poly.pdbx_seq_one_letter_code
_entity_poly.pdbx_strand_id
1 'polypeptide(L)'
;MLLTVVTLSIGFFSFGWVLTRPLRAEKLAPGQTLISLVHWGDDTEDAIMARLVAAFHAAQSDVRVQRVNPGNAPDVRRKIQTMVAAGTPPDVFQLGWEHIGTWADKGLLEPIEAFIERDAKRGGPDAFSLESMFGPVVDCFRYHAGDRVVGRGKLFAIPKDFTVVGFYYNKDLFKLAGVPFPSPDGWTWDEFLHAARQIGKLPNTYGADFVTWEAMLTVYCWSRGAGISSDGFKTFNFNEPKVLRALADLDAWFKEERTLASAKTQMETSSEPFLTGRIGMAGPFGRWKVPPYREIKDFDWDFAPLPHDPDVKPTSGIFTSAWAMSSGSRNKDAAWKFIRFLSSAEGQRLIAESGVAIPANIAAARSDAFNDPGKPENDHVYLDAVAGARAIGWPPEERYAERFRVQMEQVFKSRTKTVAEALADVQRDFETFQRDDARLYSFPAVNWPIVVTWVATPLAIGAVALVLLWWLRRPSRHALREEAAGLTMISPWLIGLVVFTAFPIALSLILSFCKWSGLVTLDRAQWVGFHNFVSLLTDERFYASLRVTLIYAALSVPLGQAAALAAALLMNQEMRGIGFFRAAWYLPSVLAGVAISILWAWVFHHEHGMLNALLGPVCGAINKLSAVLNLGWSVAAPRWFERDAQHWAVPAFVIMGFWNIGGTMMIYLAGLKGIPAELYEAASIDGARTLKRFWNVTLPMLSPVIFFNVIIAIIASFQVFTQAYVMTGGGPGDATRFYVVYLYNQAFDLHEMGYASAMAWLLMLIILALTLTLMRGSRRFVYYEALKA
;
A
#
# COMPACT_ATOMS: atom_id res chain seq x y z
N MET A 1 -8.69 -29.76 21.17
CA MET A 1 -10.16 -29.86 21.27
C MET A 1 -10.82 -28.50 21.47
N LEU A 2 -10.47 -27.74 22.53
CA LEU A 2 -11.05 -26.41 22.78
C LEU A 2 -10.86 -25.43 21.61
N LEU A 3 -9.64 -25.34 21.07
CA LEU A 3 -9.34 -24.46 19.92
C LEU A 3 -10.19 -24.83 18.69
N THR A 4 -10.34 -26.12 18.40
CA THR A 4 -11.14 -26.64 17.28
C THR A 4 -12.63 -26.31 17.45
N VAL A 5 -13.16 -26.47 18.66
CA VAL A 5 -14.56 -26.11 18.97
C VAL A 5 -14.76 -24.60 18.82
N VAL A 6 -13.81 -23.78 19.28
CA VAL A 6 -13.86 -22.32 19.13
C VAL A 6 -13.79 -21.93 17.66
N THR A 7 -12.85 -22.47 16.87
CA THR A 7 -12.73 -22.17 15.43
C THR A 7 -13.98 -22.60 14.66
N LEU A 8 -14.51 -23.79 14.93
CA LEU A 8 -15.75 -24.25 14.30
C LEU A 8 -16.94 -23.40 14.72
N SER A 9 -17.05 -23.03 16.00
CA SER A 9 -18.13 -22.17 16.50
C SER A 9 -18.07 -20.78 15.87
N ILE A 10 -16.87 -20.19 15.74
CA ILE A 10 -16.66 -18.91 15.03
C ILE A 10 -16.99 -19.07 13.55
N GLY A 11 -16.59 -20.17 12.92
CA GLY A 11 -16.90 -20.47 11.52
C GLY A 11 -18.39 -20.59 11.27
N PHE A 12 -19.09 -21.45 12.03
CA PHE A 12 -20.54 -21.62 11.96
C PHE A 12 -21.28 -20.35 12.33
N PHE A 13 -20.82 -19.60 13.33
CA PHE A 13 -21.38 -18.30 13.66
C PHE A 13 -21.21 -17.32 12.50
N SER A 14 -20.03 -17.22 11.89
CA SER A 14 -19.76 -16.28 10.79
C SER A 14 -20.55 -16.64 9.53
N PHE A 15 -20.58 -17.92 9.14
CA PHE A 15 -21.39 -18.39 8.00
C PHE A 15 -22.88 -18.27 8.28
N GLY A 16 -23.34 -18.69 9.46
CA GLY A 16 -24.72 -18.51 9.89
C GLY A 16 -25.09 -17.03 9.94
N TRP A 17 -24.18 -16.17 10.36
CA TRP A 17 -24.37 -14.72 10.38
C TRP A 17 -24.54 -14.18 8.96
N VAL A 18 -23.69 -14.57 8.03
CA VAL A 18 -23.80 -14.15 6.63
C VAL A 18 -25.07 -14.72 5.96
N LEU A 19 -25.36 -16.01 6.15
CA LEU A 19 -26.52 -16.69 5.54
C LEU A 19 -27.86 -16.15 6.06
N THR A 20 -27.92 -15.77 7.34
CA THR A 20 -29.10 -15.15 7.94
C THR A 20 -29.13 -13.63 7.77
N ARG A 21 -28.12 -13.02 7.12
CA ARG A 21 -28.09 -11.59 6.83
C ARG A 21 -29.34 -11.12 6.08
N PRO A 22 -29.91 -11.83 5.10
CA PRO A 22 -31.17 -11.43 4.47
C PRO A 22 -32.36 -11.44 5.43
N LEU A 23 -32.36 -12.34 6.42
CA LEU A 23 -33.42 -12.44 7.44
C LEU A 23 -33.32 -11.35 8.50
N ARG A 24 -32.10 -10.84 8.72
CA ARG A 24 -31.78 -9.82 9.73
C ARG A 24 -31.55 -8.44 9.13
N ALA A 25 -31.53 -8.35 7.81
CA ALA A 25 -31.60 -7.07 7.11
C ALA A 25 -32.91 -6.40 7.51
N GLU A 26 -32.83 -5.14 7.89
CA GLU A 26 -34.01 -4.32 8.14
C GLU A 26 -34.94 -4.43 6.92
N LYS A 27 -36.17 -4.87 7.14
CA LYS A 27 -37.16 -4.91 6.07
C LYS A 27 -37.48 -3.47 5.70
N LEU A 28 -37.22 -3.12 4.44
CA LEU A 28 -37.62 -1.84 3.88
C LEU A 28 -39.13 -1.68 4.04
N ALA A 29 -39.56 -0.51 4.53
CA ALA A 29 -40.97 -0.16 4.52
C ALA A 29 -41.48 -0.08 3.08
N PRO A 30 -42.77 -0.34 2.81
CA PRO A 30 -43.34 -0.24 1.48
C PRO A 30 -43.01 1.13 0.83
N GLY A 31 -42.44 1.11 -0.38
CA GLY A 31 -42.03 2.32 -1.11
C GLY A 31 -40.61 2.82 -0.80
N GLN A 32 -39.89 2.24 0.18
CA GLN A 32 -38.51 2.62 0.45
C GLN A 32 -37.53 2.04 -0.58
N THR A 33 -36.63 2.89 -1.06
CA THR A 33 -35.52 2.50 -1.94
C THR A 33 -34.25 2.37 -1.11
N LEU A 34 -33.57 1.22 -1.19
CA LEU A 34 -32.28 1.01 -0.54
C LEU A 34 -31.15 1.47 -1.46
N ILE A 35 -30.28 2.34 -0.93
CA ILE A 35 -29.02 2.72 -1.56
C ILE A 35 -27.84 2.32 -0.67
N SER A 36 -26.73 2.00 -1.29
CA SER A 36 -25.46 1.68 -0.64
C SER A 36 -24.52 2.88 -0.67
N LEU A 37 -23.94 3.20 0.49
CA LEU A 37 -22.91 4.22 0.68
C LEU A 37 -21.60 3.52 1.04
N VAL A 38 -20.54 3.72 0.26
CA VAL A 38 -19.18 3.32 0.63
C VAL A 38 -18.35 4.57 0.96
N HIS A 39 -17.84 4.66 2.18
CA HIS A 39 -17.03 5.79 2.64
C HIS A 39 -15.82 5.29 3.41
N TRP A 40 -14.78 6.12 3.52
CA TRP A 40 -13.67 5.89 4.44
C TRP A 40 -13.85 6.76 5.69
N GLY A 41 -12.93 6.56 6.63
CA GLY A 41 -12.79 7.33 7.84
C GLY A 41 -12.60 6.42 9.04
N ASP A 42 -11.94 6.96 10.06
CA ASP A 42 -11.80 6.28 11.34
C ASP A 42 -13.15 6.15 12.08
N ASP A 43 -13.13 5.62 13.30
CA ASP A 43 -14.36 5.45 14.10
C ASP A 43 -15.08 6.78 14.37
N THR A 44 -14.35 7.90 14.43
CA THR A 44 -14.91 9.23 14.63
C THR A 44 -15.66 9.71 13.38
N GLU A 45 -15.03 9.62 12.22
CA GLU A 45 -15.66 9.94 10.94
C GLU A 45 -16.84 8.99 10.64
N ASP A 46 -16.75 7.70 11.00
CA ASP A 46 -17.86 6.75 10.87
C ASP A 46 -19.08 7.15 11.70
N ALA A 47 -18.85 7.61 12.93
CA ALA A 47 -19.90 8.10 13.81
C ALA A 47 -20.55 9.37 13.25
N ILE A 48 -19.78 10.28 12.66
CA ILE A 48 -20.31 11.46 11.95
C ILE A 48 -21.19 11.03 10.77
N MET A 49 -20.73 10.06 9.96
CA MET A 49 -21.52 9.52 8.86
C MET A 49 -22.79 8.81 9.32
N ALA A 50 -22.77 8.15 10.47
CA ALA A 50 -23.96 7.56 11.08
C ALA A 50 -24.99 8.63 11.45
N ARG A 51 -24.55 9.74 12.07
CA ARG A 51 -25.42 10.89 12.40
C ARG A 51 -25.99 11.56 11.15
N LEU A 52 -25.19 11.73 10.10
CA LEU A 52 -25.63 12.26 8.81
C LEU A 52 -26.71 11.40 8.17
N VAL A 53 -26.51 10.08 8.16
CA VAL A 53 -27.50 9.14 7.63
C VAL A 53 -28.78 9.17 8.45
N ALA A 54 -28.70 9.30 9.78
CA ALA A 54 -29.88 9.44 10.63
C ALA A 54 -30.64 10.75 10.37
N ALA A 55 -29.94 11.87 10.22
CA ALA A 55 -30.52 13.16 9.86
C ALA A 55 -31.20 13.09 8.48
N PHE A 56 -30.55 12.43 7.51
CA PHE A 56 -31.15 12.18 6.20
C PHE A 56 -32.43 11.33 6.31
N HIS A 57 -32.46 10.26 7.11
CA HIS A 57 -33.68 9.44 7.27
C HIS A 57 -34.81 10.20 7.97
N ALA A 58 -34.49 11.13 8.85
CA ALA A 58 -35.48 12.02 9.46
C ALA A 58 -36.09 12.99 8.42
N ALA A 59 -35.28 13.48 7.48
CA ALA A 59 -35.72 14.40 6.43
C ALA A 59 -36.35 13.71 5.20
N GLN A 60 -35.93 12.47 4.89
CA GLN A 60 -36.30 11.71 3.69
C GLN A 60 -36.54 10.24 4.06
N SER A 61 -37.79 9.91 4.42
CA SER A 61 -38.15 8.57 4.88
C SER A 61 -38.30 7.55 3.74
N ASP A 62 -38.28 7.97 2.47
CA ASP A 62 -38.44 7.12 1.27
C ASP A 62 -37.12 6.48 0.79
N VAL A 63 -35.98 6.87 1.35
CA VAL A 63 -34.66 6.32 0.99
C VAL A 63 -33.97 5.76 2.22
N ARG A 64 -33.58 4.48 2.18
CA ARG A 64 -32.75 3.83 3.20
C ARG A 64 -31.31 3.78 2.72
N VAL A 65 -30.37 4.15 3.58
CA VAL A 65 -28.93 4.11 3.27
C VAL A 65 -28.26 2.97 4.03
N GLN A 66 -27.58 2.06 3.32
CA GLN A 66 -26.70 1.05 3.90
C GLN A 66 -25.25 1.53 3.80
N ARG A 67 -24.64 1.83 4.95
CA ARG A 67 -23.24 2.24 5.04
C ARG A 67 -22.29 1.05 4.98
N VAL A 68 -21.14 1.25 4.34
CA VAL A 68 -20.01 0.32 4.30
C VAL A 68 -18.75 1.15 4.52
N ASN A 69 -18.07 0.94 5.65
CA ASN A 69 -16.80 1.59 5.97
C ASN A 69 -15.68 0.54 6.11
N PRO A 70 -14.80 0.41 5.11
CA PRO A 70 -13.61 -0.42 5.17
C PRO A 70 -12.43 0.15 5.98
N GLY A 71 -12.51 1.39 6.47
CA GLY A 71 -11.48 2.08 7.26
C GLY A 71 -10.79 3.21 6.49
N ASN A 72 -9.91 2.89 5.54
CA ASN A 72 -9.11 3.89 4.81
C ASN A 72 -9.44 3.97 3.32
N ALA A 73 -8.95 5.01 2.63
CA ALA A 73 -9.22 5.25 1.22
C ALA A 73 -8.76 4.10 0.27
N PRO A 74 -7.55 3.52 0.42
CA PRO A 74 -7.17 2.32 -0.33
C PRO A 74 -8.13 1.13 -0.14
N ASP A 75 -8.57 0.87 1.09
CA ASP A 75 -9.53 -0.18 1.40
C ASP A 75 -10.91 0.09 0.79
N VAL A 76 -11.35 1.35 0.78
CA VAL A 76 -12.55 1.78 0.06
C VAL A 76 -12.43 1.49 -1.43
N ARG A 77 -11.33 1.87 -2.09
CA ARG A 77 -11.15 1.58 -3.51
C ARG A 77 -11.18 0.07 -3.79
N ARG A 78 -10.47 -0.74 -3.00
CA ARG A 78 -10.50 -2.21 -3.10
C ARG A 78 -11.91 -2.78 -2.89
N LYS A 79 -12.66 -2.20 -1.96
CA LYS A 79 -14.05 -2.59 -1.69
C LYS A 79 -14.97 -2.25 -2.86
N ILE A 80 -14.85 -1.05 -3.42
CA ILE A 80 -15.61 -0.61 -4.60
C ILE A 80 -15.27 -1.53 -5.79
N GLN A 81 -13.98 -1.77 -6.05
CA GLN A 81 -13.51 -2.70 -7.09
C GLN A 81 -14.16 -4.08 -6.94
N THR A 82 -14.15 -4.64 -5.73
CA THR A 82 -14.78 -5.94 -5.43
C THR A 82 -16.29 -5.92 -5.67
N MET A 83 -16.98 -4.86 -5.26
CA MET A 83 -18.42 -4.69 -5.44
C MET A 83 -18.81 -4.55 -6.91
N VAL A 84 -18.04 -3.76 -7.69
CA VAL A 84 -18.23 -3.61 -9.13
C VAL A 84 -17.97 -4.93 -9.85
N ALA A 85 -16.87 -5.62 -9.54
CA ALA A 85 -16.58 -6.94 -10.10
C ALA A 85 -17.67 -7.98 -9.79
N ALA A 86 -18.31 -7.89 -8.62
CA ALA A 86 -19.44 -8.72 -8.22
C ALA A 86 -20.78 -8.32 -8.88
N GLY A 87 -20.82 -7.27 -9.71
CA GLY A 87 -22.05 -6.79 -10.35
C GLY A 87 -23.02 -6.07 -9.40
N THR A 88 -22.53 -5.63 -8.24
CA THR A 88 -23.30 -4.88 -7.23
C THR A 88 -22.56 -3.60 -6.85
N PRO A 89 -22.31 -2.69 -7.82
CA PRO A 89 -21.57 -1.46 -7.55
C PRO A 89 -22.28 -0.62 -6.49
N PRO A 90 -21.54 0.16 -5.68
CA PRO A 90 -22.16 1.05 -4.71
C PRO A 90 -22.94 2.17 -5.39
N ASP A 91 -24.02 2.63 -4.78
CA ASP A 91 -24.85 3.70 -5.34
C ASP A 91 -24.16 5.06 -5.18
N VAL A 92 -23.65 5.33 -3.97
CA VAL A 92 -22.88 6.52 -3.61
C VAL A 92 -21.57 6.09 -2.97
N PHE A 93 -20.47 6.75 -3.31
CA PHE A 93 -19.19 6.48 -2.66
C PHE A 93 -18.31 7.73 -2.59
N GLN A 94 -17.38 7.72 -1.64
CA GLN A 94 -16.35 8.76 -1.58
C GLN A 94 -15.27 8.51 -2.64
N LEU A 95 -14.82 9.58 -3.30
CA LEU A 95 -13.79 9.56 -4.32
C LEU A 95 -12.79 10.70 -4.08
N GLY A 96 -11.49 10.38 -4.03
CA GLY A 96 -10.42 11.38 -4.00
C GLY A 96 -10.24 12.05 -5.36
N TRP A 97 -9.86 13.33 -5.36
CA TRP A 97 -9.64 14.13 -6.57
C TRP A 97 -8.65 13.46 -7.55
N GLU A 98 -7.66 12.74 -7.05
CA GLU A 98 -6.60 12.11 -7.84
C GLU A 98 -7.12 10.97 -8.75
N HIS A 99 -8.31 10.44 -8.45
CA HIS A 99 -8.91 9.30 -9.17
C HIS A 99 -9.92 9.72 -10.24
N ILE A 100 -10.30 11.00 -10.30
CA ILE A 100 -11.40 11.48 -11.16
C ILE A 100 -11.18 11.11 -12.63
N GLY A 101 -9.97 11.36 -13.14
CA GLY A 101 -9.63 11.12 -14.55
C GLY A 101 -9.69 9.63 -14.89
N THR A 102 -9.05 8.78 -14.07
CA THR A 102 -8.98 7.33 -14.28
C THR A 102 -10.37 6.69 -14.25
N TRP A 103 -11.22 7.10 -13.31
CA TRP A 103 -12.54 6.50 -13.11
C TRP A 103 -13.56 7.01 -14.14
N ALA A 104 -13.47 8.29 -14.53
CA ALA A 104 -14.26 8.84 -15.61
C ALA A 104 -13.90 8.22 -16.97
N ASP A 105 -12.61 8.06 -17.29
CA ASP A 105 -12.15 7.37 -18.51
C ASP A 105 -12.64 5.92 -18.59
N LYS A 106 -12.72 5.23 -17.45
CA LYS A 106 -13.26 3.86 -17.34
C LYS A 106 -14.80 3.81 -17.35
N GLY A 107 -15.48 4.95 -17.38
CA GLY A 107 -16.94 5.04 -17.40
C GLY A 107 -17.61 4.56 -16.11
N LEU A 108 -16.93 4.69 -14.98
CA LEU A 108 -17.41 4.22 -13.66
C LEU A 108 -18.27 5.25 -12.93
N LEU A 109 -18.19 6.51 -13.35
CA LEU A 109 -18.83 7.65 -12.71
C LEU A 109 -20.03 8.13 -13.52
N GLU A 110 -21.14 8.40 -12.84
CA GLU A 110 -22.30 9.05 -13.46
C GLU A 110 -22.08 10.58 -13.55
N PRO A 111 -22.21 11.20 -14.73
CA PRO A 111 -22.23 12.66 -14.84
C PRO A 111 -23.44 13.25 -14.09
N ILE A 112 -23.21 14.23 -13.23
CA ILE A 112 -24.24 14.73 -12.31
C ILE A 112 -24.97 16.00 -12.79
N GLU A 113 -24.50 16.62 -13.89
CA GLU A 113 -25.03 17.90 -14.40
C GLU A 113 -26.53 17.84 -14.71
N ALA A 114 -27.02 16.75 -15.30
CA ALA A 114 -28.44 16.56 -15.59
C ALA A 114 -29.33 16.57 -14.33
N PHE A 115 -28.79 16.08 -13.20
CA PHE A 115 -29.51 16.09 -11.92
C PHE A 115 -29.56 17.50 -11.32
N ILE A 116 -28.48 18.25 -11.43
CA ILE A 116 -28.39 19.66 -11.00
C ILE A 116 -29.35 20.53 -11.82
N GLU A 117 -29.36 20.37 -13.14
CA GLU A 117 -30.29 21.09 -14.03
C GLU A 117 -31.76 20.78 -13.70
N ARG A 118 -32.06 19.54 -13.34
CA ARG A 118 -33.41 19.13 -12.92
C ARG A 118 -33.82 19.80 -11.60
N ASP A 119 -32.91 19.87 -10.62
CA ASP A 119 -33.18 20.56 -9.36
C ASP A 119 -33.35 22.07 -9.57
N ALA A 120 -32.52 22.68 -10.42
CA ALA A 120 -32.63 24.10 -10.78
C ALA A 120 -33.99 24.41 -11.43
N LYS A 121 -34.50 23.52 -12.32
CA LYS A 121 -35.83 23.65 -12.93
C LYS A 121 -36.97 23.44 -11.94
N ARG A 122 -36.82 22.50 -10.99
CA ARG A 122 -37.82 22.24 -9.95
C ARG A 122 -37.95 23.42 -8.99
N GLY A 123 -36.82 24.07 -8.67
CA GLY A 123 -36.74 25.13 -7.68
C GLY A 123 -37.04 24.66 -6.25
N GLY A 124 -37.10 25.62 -5.33
CA GLY A 124 -37.36 25.38 -3.90
C GLY A 124 -36.12 25.49 -3.00
N PRO A 125 -36.31 25.55 -1.68
CA PRO A 125 -35.23 25.78 -0.72
C PRO A 125 -34.19 24.65 -0.70
N ASP A 126 -34.57 23.44 -1.11
CA ASP A 126 -33.68 22.28 -1.09
C ASP A 126 -32.98 22.04 -2.44
N ALA A 127 -33.18 22.89 -3.46
CA ALA A 127 -32.56 22.72 -4.76
C ALA A 127 -31.04 22.89 -4.66
N PHE A 128 -30.27 21.97 -5.25
CA PHE A 128 -28.82 22.07 -5.25
C PHE A 128 -28.34 23.16 -6.22
N SER A 129 -27.44 24.03 -5.76
CA SER A 129 -26.81 25.06 -6.60
C SER A 129 -25.29 25.00 -6.49
N LEU A 130 -24.60 25.04 -7.64
CA LEU A 130 -23.14 25.14 -7.69
C LEU A 130 -22.62 26.47 -7.11
N GLU A 131 -23.44 27.53 -7.09
CA GLU A 131 -23.07 28.81 -6.48
C GLU A 131 -22.93 28.72 -4.96
N SER A 132 -23.49 27.67 -4.34
CA SER A 132 -23.30 27.39 -2.91
C SER A 132 -21.94 26.76 -2.58
N MET A 133 -21.13 26.47 -3.60
CA MET A 133 -19.84 25.79 -3.50
C MET A 133 -18.70 26.67 -4.01
N PHE A 134 -17.48 26.42 -3.54
CA PHE A 134 -16.30 27.07 -4.10
C PHE A 134 -16.00 26.54 -5.52
N GLY A 135 -16.06 27.41 -6.53
CA GLY A 135 -15.82 27.05 -7.94
C GLY A 135 -14.54 26.24 -8.18
N PRO A 136 -13.35 26.70 -7.71
CA PRO A 136 -12.10 25.95 -7.88
C PRO A 136 -12.14 24.54 -7.27
N VAL A 137 -12.92 24.33 -6.20
CA VAL A 137 -13.08 23.03 -5.54
C VAL A 137 -14.00 22.12 -6.36
N VAL A 138 -15.06 22.66 -6.95
CA VAL A 138 -15.93 21.94 -7.89
C VAL A 138 -15.14 21.49 -9.13
N ASP A 139 -14.26 22.35 -9.64
CA ASP A 139 -13.45 22.07 -10.83
C ASP A 139 -12.54 20.85 -10.64
N CYS A 140 -12.14 20.52 -9.41
CA CYS A 140 -11.38 19.30 -9.10
C CYS A 140 -12.09 18.00 -9.52
N PHE A 141 -13.42 18.03 -9.69
CA PHE A 141 -14.23 16.88 -10.12
C PHE A 141 -14.83 17.05 -11.52
N ARG A 142 -14.38 18.07 -12.26
CA ARG A 142 -14.64 18.21 -13.69
C ARG A 142 -13.58 17.48 -14.49
N TYR A 143 -14.02 16.68 -15.45
CA TYR A 143 -13.11 15.96 -16.33
C TYR A 143 -13.58 15.98 -17.78
N HIS A 144 -12.64 16.25 -18.69
CA HIS A 144 -12.88 16.21 -20.12
C HIS A 144 -12.12 15.04 -20.76
N ALA A 145 -12.85 13.94 -21.03
CA ALA A 145 -12.26 12.70 -21.54
C ALA A 145 -11.54 12.83 -22.90
N GLY A 146 -11.93 13.82 -23.72
CA GLY A 146 -11.33 14.03 -25.05
C GLY A 146 -9.86 14.45 -25.00
N ASP A 147 -9.50 15.36 -24.09
CA ASP A 147 -8.14 15.86 -23.91
C ASP A 147 -7.52 15.49 -22.54
N ARG A 148 -8.24 14.72 -21.73
CA ARG A 148 -7.81 14.10 -20.47
C ARG A 148 -7.44 15.10 -19.37
N VAL A 149 -8.12 16.25 -19.36
CA VAL A 149 -7.84 17.34 -18.41
C VAL A 149 -8.84 17.36 -17.26
N VAL A 150 -8.30 17.39 -16.03
CA VAL A 150 -9.04 17.71 -14.80
C VAL A 150 -9.20 19.23 -14.69
N GLY A 151 -10.33 19.70 -14.17
CA GLY A 151 -10.63 21.14 -14.06
C GLY A 151 -11.66 21.66 -15.05
N ARG A 152 -12.05 20.85 -16.06
CA ARG A 152 -13.00 21.25 -17.10
C ARG A 152 -13.76 20.06 -17.67
N GLY A 153 -14.81 20.31 -18.43
CA GLY A 153 -15.69 19.28 -18.97
C GLY A 153 -16.82 18.92 -18.01
N LYS A 154 -17.29 17.67 -18.09
CA LYS A 154 -18.44 17.19 -17.32
C LYS A 154 -18.08 17.09 -15.85
N LEU A 155 -19.02 17.45 -14.98
CA LEU A 155 -18.92 17.22 -13.54
C LEU A 155 -19.37 15.81 -13.18
N PHE A 156 -18.55 15.08 -12.41
CA PHE A 156 -18.80 13.67 -12.05
C PHE A 156 -19.04 13.43 -10.55
N ALA A 157 -18.74 14.40 -9.69
CA ALA A 157 -18.90 14.26 -8.25
C ALA A 157 -19.11 15.64 -7.59
N ILE A 158 -19.74 15.67 -6.40
CA ILE A 158 -19.88 16.89 -5.61
C ILE A 158 -18.86 16.88 -4.46
N PRO A 159 -18.01 17.92 -4.34
CA PRO A 159 -17.05 18.00 -3.24
C PRO A 159 -17.70 17.89 -1.86
N LYS A 160 -17.15 17.01 -1.03
CA LYS A 160 -17.49 16.86 0.38
C LYS A 160 -16.84 17.96 1.20
N ASP A 161 -15.56 18.15 0.96
CA ASP A 161 -14.66 19.02 1.71
C ASP A 161 -13.47 19.43 0.84
N PHE A 162 -12.60 20.29 1.32
CA PHE A 162 -11.32 20.57 0.70
C PHE A 162 -10.31 21.09 1.73
N THR A 163 -9.06 21.21 1.29
CA THR A 163 -8.03 22.02 1.94
C THR A 163 -7.05 22.51 0.88
N VAL A 164 -6.41 23.63 1.17
CA VAL A 164 -5.15 24.01 0.51
C VAL A 164 -3.97 23.49 1.32
N VAL A 165 -2.75 23.64 0.80
CA VAL A 165 -1.52 23.27 1.51
C VAL A 165 -0.67 24.49 1.87
N GLY A 166 0.05 24.35 2.97
CA GLY A 166 0.99 25.33 3.51
C GLY A 166 1.89 24.68 4.56
N PHE A 167 2.46 25.46 5.48
CA PHE A 167 3.36 24.94 6.50
C PHE A 167 2.82 25.18 7.90
N TYR A 168 2.79 24.13 8.72
CA TYR A 168 2.67 24.29 10.16
C TYR A 168 4.02 24.70 10.73
N TYR A 169 4.06 25.63 11.68
CA TYR A 169 5.31 26.13 12.22
C TYR A 169 5.29 26.21 13.74
N ASN A 170 6.44 25.92 14.35
CA ASN A 170 6.65 25.94 15.79
C ASN A 170 7.04 27.38 16.22
N LYS A 171 6.09 28.10 16.83
CA LYS A 171 6.27 29.51 17.23
C LYS A 171 7.40 29.67 18.24
N ASP A 172 7.65 28.68 19.09
CA ASP A 172 8.71 28.76 20.09
C ASP A 172 10.11 28.60 19.48
N LEU A 173 10.27 27.72 18.49
CA LEU A 173 11.52 27.61 17.72
C LEU A 173 11.80 28.87 16.90
N PHE A 174 10.78 29.50 16.32
CA PHE A 174 10.94 30.78 15.62
C PHE A 174 11.43 31.89 16.56
N LYS A 175 10.83 32.00 17.77
CA LYS A 175 11.28 32.94 18.81
C LYS A 175 12.72 32.66 19.24
N LEU A 176 13.06 31.39 19.48
CA LEU A 176 14.41 30.97 19.91
C LEU A 176 15.48 31.26 18.85
N ALA A 177 15.14 31.08 17.57
CA ALA A 177 16.02 31.38 16.45
C ALA A 177 16.09 32.88 16.09
N GLY A 178 15.25 33.72 16.71
CA GLY A 178 15.21 35.16 16.46
C GLY A 178 14.73 35.54 15.06
N VAL A 179 13.88 34.70 14.44
CA VAL A 179 13.32 34.94 13.10
C VAL A 179 11.85 35.35 13.18
N PRO A 180 11.37 36.24 12.30
CA PRO A 180 9.97 36.67 12.28
C PRO A 180 9.04 35.50 11.92
N PHE A 181 7.82 35.51 12.45
CA PHE A 181 6.81 34.54 12.06
C PHE A 181 6.40 34.72 10.59
N PRO A 182 6.02 33.64 9.89
CA PRO A 182 5.45 33.74 8.55
C PRO A 182 4.21 34.63 8.54
N SER A 183 4.08 35.49 7.53
CA SER A 183 2.90 36.32 7.37
C SER A 183 1.70 35.50 6.87
N PRO A 184 0.51 35.65 7.47
CA PRO A 184 -0.71 34.98 7.00
C PRO A 184 -1.16 35.47 5.61
N ASP A 185 -0.79 36.69 5.23
CA ASP A 185 -1.13 37.28 3.92
C ASP A 185 -0.22 36.78 2.78
N GLY A 186 0.82 36.02 3.09
CA GLY A 186 1.81 35.52 2.13
C GLY A 186 3.25 35.87 2.52
N TRP A 187 4.18 35.02 2.09
CA TRP A 187 5.61 35.08 2.40
C TRP A 187 6.39 34.31 1.32
N THR A 188 7.70 34.48 1.31
CA THR A 188 8.57 34.07 0.21
C THR A 188 9.38 32.81 0.50
N TRP A 189 9.82 32.11 -0.54
CA TRP A 189 10.76 30.99 -0.38
C TRP A 189 12.11 31.42 0.24
N ASP A 190 12.53 32.67 0.05
CA ASP A 190 13.72 33.22 0.69
C ASP A 190 13.54 33.38 2.21
N GLU A 191 12.37 33.87 2.64
CA GLU A 191 12.01 33.96 4.07
C GLU A 191 11.89 32.57 4.70
N PHE A 192 11.23 31.62 4.01
CA PHE A 192 11.16 30.22 4.42
C PHE A 192 12.56 29.63 4.64
N LEU A 193 13.44 29.78 3.65
CA LEU A 193 14.78 29.22 3.70
C LEU A 193 15.65 29.91 4.76
N HIS A 194 15.50 31.21 4.94
CA HIS A 194 16.15 31.95 6.03
C HIS A 194 15.74 31.40 7.40
N ALA A 195 14.43 31.27 7.65
CA ALA A 195 13.91 30.71 8.90
C ALA A 195 14.40 29.27 9.13
N ALA A 196 14.31 28.41 8.10
CA ALA A 196 14.75 27.02 8.18
C ALA A 196 16.24 26.93 8.57
N ARG A 197 17.11 27.73 7.94
CA ARG A 197 18.54 27.76 8.24
C ARG A 197 18.86 28.27 9.64
N GLN A 198 18.16 29.28 10.16
CA GLN A 198 18.40 29.75 11.53
C GLN A 198 17.93 28.73 12.56
N ILE A 199 16.75 28.13 12.37
CA ILE A 199 16.23 27.10 13.27
C ILE A 199 17.12 25.84 13.25
N GLY A 200 17.62 25.44 12.08
CA GLY A 200 18.53 24.29 11.94
C GLY A 200 19.88 24.45 12.67
N LYS A 201 20.28 25.69 13.01
CA LYS A 201 21.47 25.94 13.83
C LYS A 201 21.25 25.65 15.32
N LEU A 202 19.99 25.63 15.78
CA LEU A 202 19.68 25.29 17.16
C LEU A 202 20.08 23.81 17.45
N PRO A 203 20.39 23.47 18.71
CA PRO A 203 20.74 22.10 19.07
C PRO A 203 19.58 21.13 18.88
N ASN A 204 19.83 19.98 18.23
CA ASN A 204 18.86 18.89 18.05
C ASN A 204 17.57 19.27 17.31
N THR A 205 17.62 20.25 16.39
CA THR A 205 16.47 20.69 15.59
C THR A 205 16.75 20.61 14.09
N TYR A 206 15.67 20.59 13.31
CA TYR A 206 15.67 20.78 11.87
C TYR A 206 14.84 22.01 11.51
N GLY A 207 15.26 22.73 10.47
CA GLY A 207 14.59 23.92 9.97
C GLY A 207 13.17 23.65 9.51
N ALA A 208 13.01 22.70 8.58
CA ALA A 208 11.69 22.28 8.10
C ALA A 208 11.66 20.81 7.67
N ASP A 209 10.53 20.13 7.77
CA ASP A 209 10.23 18.89 7.03
C ASP A 209 9.48 19.25 5.75
N PHE A 210 9.93 18.66 4.63
CA PHE A 210 9.39 18.94 3.29
C PHE A 210 8.87 17.67 2.62
N VAL A 211 7.58 17.64 2.30
CA VAL A 211 6.93 16.50 1.65
C VAL A 211 7.14 16.52 0.14
N THR A 212 7.67 15.42 -0.41
CA THR A 212 8.02 15.30 -1.84
C THR A 212 7.05 14.42 -2.65
N TRP A 213 5.75 14.44 -2.32
CA TRP A 213 4.74 13.76 -3.14
C TRP A 213 4.59 14.47 -4.49
N GLU A 214 4.13 13.76 -5.52
CA GLU A 214 3.95 14.30 -6.87
C GLU A 214 3.05 15.55 -6.89
N ALA A 215 1.96 15.54 -6.13
CA ALA A 215 1.07 16.69 -5.97
C ALA A 215 1.78 17.86 -5.26
N MET A 216 2.57 17.58 -4.23
CA MET A 216 3.31 18.62 -3.48
C MET A 216 4.41 19.26 -4.32
N LEU A 217 5.14 18.46 -5.10
CA LEU A 217 6.17 18.94 -6.02
C LEU A 217 5.55 19.76 -7.17
N THR A 218 4.36 19.38 -7.64
CA THR A 218 3.59 20.17 -8.61
C THR A 218 3.23 21.55 -8.07
N VAL A 219 2.67 21.59 -6.86
CA VAL A 219 2.27 22.83 -6.18
C VAL A 219 3.48 23.70 -5.83
N TYR A 220 4.59 23.09 -5.40
CA TYR A 220 5.86 23.76 -5.20
C TYR A 220 6.34 24.43 -6.49
N CYS A 221 6.37 23.72 -7.63
CA CYS A 221 6.74 24.32 -8.90
C CYS A 221 5.82 25.51 -9.28
N TRP A 222 4.50 25.40 -9.04
CA TRP A 222 3.57 26.50 -9.31
C TRP A 222 3.86 27.75 -8.48
N SER A 223 4.20 27.58 -7.20
CA SER A 223 4.58 28.69 -6.31
C SER A 223 5.87 29.40 -6.75
N ARG A 224 6.66 28.74 -7.61
CA ARG A 224 7.88 29.28 -8.25
C ARG A 224 7.65 29.74 -9.69
N GLY A 225 6.38 29.83 -10.12
CA GLY A 225 6.00 30.28 -11.45
C GLY A 225 6.39 29.29 -12.56
N ALA A 226 6.53 28.00 -12.24
CA ALA A 226 6.86 26.92 -13.16
C ALA A 226 5.69 25.92 -13.23
N GLY A 227 5.34 25.46 -14.44
CA GLY A 227 4.30 24.45 -14.62
C GLY A 227 4.88 23.16 -15.18
N ILE A 228 4.63 22.02 -14.52
CA ILE A 228 5.15 20.72 -14.98
C ILE A 228 4.48 20.20 -16.26
N SER A 229 3.33 20.77 -16.64
CA SER A 229 2.65 20.56 -17.92
C SER A 229 1.77 21.78 -18.23
N SER A 230 1.55 22.04 -19.52
CA SER A 230 0.72 23.14 -20.02
C SER A 230 -0.44 22.71 -20.93
N ASP A 231 -0.55 21.43 -21.28
CA ASP A 231 -1.46 20.92 -22.30
C ASP A 231 -2.34 19.75 -21.83
N GLY A 232 -2.53 19.62 -20.52
CA GLY A 232 -3.30 18.54 -19.95
C GLY A 232 -2.51 17.25 -19.78
N PHE A 233 -1.20 17.36 -19.59
CA PHE A 233 -0.28 16.23 -19.59
C PHE A 233 -0.38 15.42 -20.88
N LYS A 234 -0.37 16.10 -22.03
CA LYS A 234 0.05 15.49 -23.30
C LYS A 234 1.55 15.62 -23.47
N THR A 235 2.17 16.64 -22.89
CA THR A 235 3.60 16.78 -22.73
C THR A 235 3.92 17.25 -21.31
N PHE A 236 5.04 16.78 -20.76
CA PHE A 236 5.63 17.39 -19.57
C PHE A 236 6.63 18.47 -19.98
N ASN A 237 6.67 19.53 -19.18
CA ASN A 237 7.59 20.66 -19.35
C ASN A 237 8.87 20.45 -18.54
N PHE A 238 9.31 19.20 -18.34
CA PHE A 238 10.45 18.89 -17.48
C PHE A 238 11.79 19.46 -17.99
N ASN A 239 11.88 19.78 -19.28
CA ASN A 239 13.04 20.44 -19.87
C ASN A 239 13.01 21.98 -19.71
N GLU A 240 11.93 22.54 -19.18
CA GLU A 240 11.84 23.98 -18.94
C GLU A 240 12.85 24.38 -17.85
N PRO A 241 13.72 25.38 -18.09
CA PRO A 241 14.74 25.77 -17.12
C PRO A 241 14.18 26.15 -15.75
N LYS A 242 12.97 26.70 -15.68
CA LYS A 242 12.30 27.05 -14.42
C LYS A 242 11.92 25.82 -13.59
N VAL A 243 11.42 24.75 -14.22
CA VAL A 243 11.07 23.49 -13.53
C VAL A 243 12.33 22.82 -12.99
N LEU A 244 13.38 22.71 -13.82
CA LEU A 244 14.67 22.14 -13.42
C LEU A 244 15.28 22.91 -12.26
N ARG A 245 15.28 24.25 -12.34
CA ARG A 245 15.82 25.11 -11.29
C ARG A 245 15.03 24.96 -9.98
N ALA A 246 13.70 25.01 -10.02
CA ALA A 246 12.87 24.86 -8.82
C ALA A 246 13.20 23.56 -8.06
N LEU A 247 13.24 22.43 -8.77
CA LEU A 247 13.52 21.12 -8.16
C LEU A 247 14.99 20.94 -7.78
N ALA A 248 15.93 21.54 -8.52
CA ALA A 248 17.35 21.55 -8.16
C ALA A 248 17.62 22.38 -6.89
N ASP A 249 16.94 23.52 -6.73
CA ASP A 249 17.00 24.33 -5.51
C ASP A 249 16.51 23.52 -4.31
N LEU A 250 15.38 22.81 -4.46
CA LEU A 250 14.85 21.94 -3.41
C LEU A 250 15.83 20.80 -3.03
N ASP A 251 16.44 20.14 -4.03
CA ASP A 251 17.46 19.12 -3.80
C ASP A 251 18.70 19.70 -3.09
N ALA A 252 19.11 20.92 -3.43
CA ALA A 252 20.18 21.62 -2.72
C ALA A 252 19.83 21.87 -1.24
N TRP A 253 18.59 22.28 -0.95
CA TRP A 253 18.14 22.48 0.43
C TRP A 253 18.14 21.19 1.26
N PHE A 254 17.79 20.05 0.66
CA PHE A 254 17.92 18.73 1.31
C PHE A 254 19.38 18.31 1.57
N LYS A 255 20.35 18.89 0.85
CA LYS A 255 21.78 18.64 1.05
C LYS A 255 22.40 19.53 2.13
N GLU A 256 21.77 20.66 2.45
CA GLU A 256 22.19 21.53 3.54
C GLU A 256 21.95 20.87 4.90
N GLU A 257 22.94 20.98 5.79
CA GLU A 257 22.85 20.36 7.11
C GLU A 257 21.69 20.98 7.91
N ARG A 258 20.78 20.12 8.38
CA ARG A 258 19.65 20.49 9.27
C ARG A 258 18.70 21.58 8.74
N THR A 259 18.81 21.96 7.47
CA THR A 259 17.89 22.93 6.86
C THR A 259 16.56 22.27 6.55
N LEU A 260 16.58 21.23 5.71
CA LEU A 260 15.45 20.33 5.54
C LEU A 260 15.70 18.99 6.26
N ALA A 261 14.67 18.51 6.94
CA ALA A 261 14.57 17.16 7.45
C ALA A 261 14.60 16.20 6.25
N SER A 262 15.36 15.10 6.36
CA SER A 262 15.47 14.10 5.28
C SER A 262 14.48 12.95 5.51
N ALA A 263 14.40 12.00 4.56
CA ALA A 263 13.63 10.76 4.74
C ALA A 263 13.86 10.11 6.12
N LYS A 264 15.11 10.16 6.57
CA LYS A 264 15.60 10.28 7.95
C LYS A 264 14.51 10.53 8.99
N THR A 265 13.99 11.75 9.06
CA THR A 265 13.10 12.27 10.10
C THR A 265 11.71 11.62 10.06
N GLN A 266 11.21 11.29 8.86
CA GLN A 266 9.92 10.64 8.67
C GLN A 266 9.90 9.16 9.11
N MET A 267 11.06 8.52 9.24
CA MET A 267 11.19 7.16 9.78
C MET A 267 11.51 7.12 11.29
N GLU A 268 11.93 8.23 11.92
CA GLU A 268 12.38 8.26 13.34
C GLU A 268 11.25 8.25 14.35
N THR A 269 10.05 8.59 13.92
CA THR A 269 8.90 8.69 14.80
C THR A 269 7.84 7.69 14.35
N SER A 270 7.39 6.84 15.29
CA SER A 270 6.10 6.18 15.16
C SER A 270 4.94 7.19 15.12
N SER A 271 5.23 8.44 15.47
CA SER A 271 4.44 9.67 15.34
C SER A 271 4.97 10.55 14.20
N GLU A 272 4.37 11.70 13.93
CA GLU A 272 4.88 12.62 12.90
C GLU A 272 6.04 13.50 13.40
N PRO A 273 7.04 13.85 12.58
CA PRO A 273 8.21 14.62 12.99
C PRO A 273 7.91 15.91 13.75
N PHE A 274 6.89 16.65 13.31
CA PHE A 274 6.48 17.92 13.92
C PHE A 274 6.06 17.75 15.38
N LEU A 275 5.41 16.63 15.73
CA LEU A 275 4.94 16.33 17.09
C LEU A 275 6.08 16.23 18.11
N THR A 276 7.33 16.06 17.67
CA THR A 276 8.50 16.00 18.55
C THR A 276 8.91 17.37 19.13
N GLY A 277 8.41 18.46 18.55
CA GLY A 277 8.87 19.82 18.86
C GLY A 277 10.28 20.15 18.34
N ARG A 278 10.91 19.26 17.57
CA ARG A 278 12.27 19.46 17.00
C ARG A 278 12.28 20.03 15.59
N ILE A 279 11.12 20.15 14.95
CA ILE A 279 10.98 20.61 13.57
C ILE A 279 10.41 22.03 13.58
N GLY A 280 11.12 22.97 12.96
CA GLY A 280 10.68 24.37 12.87
C GLY A 280 9.41 24.56 12.06
N MET A 281 9.33 23.90 10.90
CA MET A 281 8.19 23.95 9.99
C MET A 281 7.89 22.57 9.39
N ALA A 282 6.64 22.20 9.18
CA ALA A 282 6.26 20.93 8.58
C ALA A 282 5.23 21.14 7.46
N GLY A 283 5.55 20.67 6.26
CA GLY A 283 4.66 20.81 5.11
C GLY A 283 5.33 20.45 3.78
N PRO A 284 4.74 20.80 2.63
CA PRO A 284 3.39 21.33 2.53
C PRO A 284 2.35 20.30 3.01
N PHE A 285 1.48 20.71 3.94
CA PHE A 285 0.38 19.89 4.45
C PHE A 285 -0.92 20.69 4.45
N GLY A 286 -2.04 19.98 4.32
CA GLY A 286 -3.37 20.54 4.50
C GLY A 286 -3.92 20.33 5.91
N ARG A 287 -5.19 20.66 6.10
CA ARG A 287 -5.88 20.64 7.40
C ARG A 287 -6.00 19.26 8.04
N TRP A 288 -5.78 18.18 7.31
CA TRP A 288 -5.82 16.80 7.84
C TRP A 288 -4.81 16.55 8.97
N LYS A 289 -3.84 17.45 9.19
CA LYS A 289 -2.90 17.43 10.31
C LYS A 289 -3.39 18.16 11.57
N VAL A 290 -4.43 18.99 11.47
CA VAL A 290 -4.92 19.80 12.59
C VAL A 290 -5.38 18.94 13.78
N PRO A 291 -6.19 17.87 13.60
CA PRO A 291 -6.66 17.08 14.74
C PRO A 291 -5.52 16.53 15.63
N PRO A 292 -4.50 15.82 15.11
CA PRO A 292 -3.39 15.37 15.94
C PRO A 292 -2.52 16.54 16.46
N TYR A 293 -2.42 17.67 15.74
CA TYR A 293 -1.59 18.79 16.20
C TYR A 293 -2.26 19.58 17.33
N ARG A 294 -3.59 19.56 17.45
CA ARG A 294 -4.32 20.11 18.60
C ARG A 294 -4.02 19.37 19.91
N GLU A 295 -3.47 18.16 19.84
CA GLU A 295 -3.03 17.41 21.02
C GLU A 295 -1.66 17.86 21.56
N ILE A 296 -0.91 18.67 20.79
CA ILE A 296 0.38 19.22 21.20
C ILE A 296 0.17 20.19 22.38
N LYS A 297 0.83 19.90 23.50
CA LYS A 297 0.84 20.77 24.70
C LYS A 297 2.21 21.34 25.05
N ASP A 298 3.27 20.81 24.44
CA ASP A 298 4.65 21.09 24.82
C ASP A 298 5.23 22.34 24.16
N PHE A 299 4.64 22.82 23.06
CA PHE A 299 5.07 24.02 22.34
C PHE A 299 3.91 24.70 21.63
N ASP A 300 4.06 26.00 21.38
CA ASP A 300 3.09 26.78 20.61
C ASP A 300 3.32 26.63 19.10
N TRP A 301 2.24 26.52 18.32
CA TRP A 301 2.30 26.32 16.87
C TRP A 301 1.16 27.02 16.15
N ASP A 302 1.32 27.22 14.85
CA ASP A 302 0.29 27.80 14.00
C ASP A 302 0.51 27.41 12.52
N PHE A 303 -0.33 27.89 11.61
CA PHE A 303 -0.27 27.59 10.18
C PHE A 303 0.09 28.83 9.35
N ALA A 304 0.86 28.61 8.29
CA ALA A 304 1.29 29.62 7.32
C ALA A 304 0.91 29.17 5.90
N PRO A 305 0.54 30.10 5.00
CA PRO A 305 0.26 29.77 3.60
C PRO A 305 1.50 29.20 2.91
N LEU A 306 1.34 28.64 1.71
CA LEU A 306 2.48 28.18 0.91
C LEU A 306 3.37 29.38 0.52
N PRO A 307 4.70 29.31 0.72
CA PRO A 307 5.60 30.35 0.24
C PRO A 307 5.59 30.42 -1.29
N HIS A 308 5.91 31.59 -1.84
CA HIS A 308 6.00 31.80 -3.29
C HIS A 308 7.23 32.65 -3.66
N ASP A 309 7.63 32.62 -4.93
CA ASP A 309 8.65 33.56 -5.41
C ASP A 309 8.04 34.98 -5.50
N PRO A 310 8.81 36.07 -5.27
CA PRO A 310 8.28 37.43 -5.19
C PRO A 310 7.46 37.89 -6.40
N ASP A 311 7.84 37.44 -7.61
CA ASP A 311 7.16 37.80 -8.87
C ASP A 311 5.99 36.86 -9.23
N VAL A 312 5.67 35.90 -8.34
CA VAL A 312 4.64 34.89 -8.56
C VAL A 312 3.47 35.18 -7.64
N LYS A 313 2.25 35.21 -8.19
CA LYS A 313 1.05 35.36 -7.37
C LYS A 313 0.91 34.17 -6.42
N PRO A 314 0.54 34.39 -5.13
CA PRO A 314 0.24 33.30 -4.21
C PRO A 314 -0.71 32.29 -4.85
N THR A 315 -0.32 31.02 -4.84
CA THR A 315 -1.10 29.93 -5.42
C THR A 315 -0.86 28.66 -4.63
N SER A 316 -1.86 27.78 -4.58
CA SER A 316 -1.79 26.50 -3.89
C SER A 316 -2.59 25.45 -4.67
N GLY A 317 -2.40 24.18 -4.31
CA GLY A 317 -3.19 23.08 -4.84
C GLY A 317 -4.37 22.78 -3.93
N ILE A 318 -5.49 22.39 -4.54
CA ILE A 318 -6.68 21.95 -3.81
C ILE A 318 -6.63 20.43 -3.62
N PHE A 319 -6.72 20.00 -2.37
CA PHE A 319 -6.86 18.61 -1.99
C PHE A 319 -8.26 18.41 -1.44
N THR A 320 -9.02 17.51 -2.06
CA THR A 320 -10.46 17.38 -1.80
C THR A 320 -10.94 15.95 -2.02
N SER A 321 -12.00 15.58 -1.32
CA SER A 321 -12.77 14.38 -1.61
C SER A 321 -14.19 14.76 -2.01
N ALA A 322 -14.85 13.90 -2.78
CA ALA A 322 -16.22 14.11 -3.23
C ALA A 322 -17.12 12.92 -3.01
N TRP A 323 -18.42 13.19 -3.04
CA TRP A 323 -19.47 12.20 -3.20
C TRP A 323 -19.70 11.95 -4.68
N ALA A 324 -19.33 10.75 -5.13
CA ALA A 324 -19.54 10.27 -6.49
C ALA A 324 -20.69 9.27 -6.55
N MET A 325 -21.32 9.19 -7.73
CA MET A 325 -22.36 8.23 -8.03
C MET A 325 -21.84 7.21 -9.05
N SER A 326 -22.12 5.93 -8.84
CA SER A 326 -21.74 4.91 -9.81
C SER A 326 -22.61 4.98 -11.06
N SER A 327 -21.98 4.92 -12.23
CA SER A 327 -22.70 4.78 -13.51
C SER A 327 -23.58 3.52 -13.57
N GLY A 328 -23.19 2.48 -12.82
CA GLY A 328 -23.91 1.21 -12.69
C GLY A 328 -24.98 1.17 -11.59
N SER A 329 -25.20 2.27 -10.85
CA SER A 329 -26.28 2.33 -9.86
C SER A 329 -27.64 2.16 -10.53
N ARG A 330 -28.49 1.33 -9.94
CA ARG A 330 -29.90 1.17 -10.35
C ARG A 330 -30.83 2.20 -9.73
N ASN A 331 -30.35 2.94 -8.72
CA ASN A 331 -31.14 3.82 -7.87
C ASN A 331 -30.64 5.28 -7.95
N LYS A 332 -30.31 5.76 -9.15
CA LYS A 332 -29.64 7.06 -9.36
C LYS A 332 -30.39 8.26 -8.75
N ASP A 333 -31.71 8.26 -8.82
CA ASP A 333 -32.52 9.35 -8.23
C ASP A 333 -32.46 9.36 -6.69
N ALA A 334 -32.51 8.19 -6.07
CA ALA A 334 -32.36 8.07 -4.61
C ALA A 334 -30.92 8.41 -4.17
N ALA A 335 -29.93 7.97 -4.95
CA ALA A 335 -28.52 8.33 -4.75
C ALA A 335 -28.31 9.85 -4.85
N TRP A 336 -28.89 10.51 -5.85
CA TRP A 336 -28.81 11.97 -6.00
C TRP A 336 -29.46 12.71 -4.82
N LYS A 337 -30.64 12.28 -4.37
CA LYS A 337 -31.30 12.86 -3.18
C LYS A 337 -30.36 12.86 -1.97
N PHE A 338 -29.62 11.77 -1.78
CA PHE A 338 -28.67 11.65 -0.68
C PHE A 338 -27.42 12.50 -0.88
N ILE A 339 -26.81 12.50 -2.08
CA ILE A 339 -25.67 13.38 -2.41
C ILE A 339 -26.01 14.85 -2.18
N ARG A 340 -27.21 15.28 -2.63
CA ARG A 340 -27.73 16.63 -2.41
C ARG A 340 -27.83 16.97 -0.93
N PHE A 341 -28.35 16.06 -0.10
CA PHE A 341 -28.42 16.26 1.36
C PHE A 341 -27.02 16.36 1.98
N LEU A 342 -26.11 15.44 1.63
CA LEU A 342 -24.71 15.46 2.11
C LEU A 342 -23.97 16.75 1.73
N SER A 343 -24.38 17.39 0.64
CA SER A 343 -23.76 18.60 0.10
C SER A 343 -24.50 19.89 0.49
N SER A 344 -25.58 19.78 1.26
CA SER A 344 -26.29 20.93 1.81
C SER A 344 -25.50 21.58 2.94
N ALA A 345 -25.85 22.83 3.29
CA ALA A 345 -25.23 23.52 4.43
C ALA A 345 -25.42 22.74 5.75
N GLU A 346 -26.59 22.12 5.96
CA GLU A 346 -26.86 21.28 7.12
C GLU A 346 -26.00 20.02 7.12
N GLY A 347 -25.94 19.30 6.00
CA GLY A 347 -25.14 18.09 5.86
C GLY A 347 -23.65 18.36 6.09
N GLN A 348 -23.10 19.41 5.49
CA GLN A 348 -21.67 19.70 5.65
C GLN A 348 -21.32 20.34 7.00
N ARG A 349 -22.28 20.96 7.70
CA ARG A 349 -22.06 21.45 9.08
C ARG A 349 -21.69 20.31 10.03
N LEU A 350 -22.32 19.15 9.91
CA LEU A 350 -21.99 17.97 10.73
C LEU A 350 -20.61 17.39 10.39
N ILE A 351 -20.18 17.50 9.13
CA ILE A 351 -18.83 17.08 8.70
C ILE A 351 -17.76 18.03 9.26
N ALA A 352 -18.08 19.32 9.36
CA ALA A 352 -17.21 20.36 9.91
C ALA A 352 -16.80 20.08 11.36
N GLU A 353 -17.66 19.40 12.15
CA GLU A 353 -17.37 19.02 13.54
C GLU A 353 -16.10 18.17 13.69
N SER A 354 -15.66 17.47 12.63
CA SER A 354 -14.41 16.70 12.68
C SER A 354 -13.16 17.57 12.73
N GLY A 355 -13.24 18.82 12.24
CA GLY A 355 -12.09 19.72 12.09
C GLY A 355 -11.02 19.27 11.08
N VAL A 356 -11.22 18.13 10.39
CA VAL A 356 -10.22 17.50 9.50
C VAL A 356 -10.03 18.27 8.19
N ALA A 357 -11.12 18.81 7.62
CA ALA A 357 -11.11 19.51 6.34
C ALA A 357 -12.20 20.58 6.28
N ILE A 358 -12.09 21.48 5.30
CA ILE A 358 -13.01 22.61 5.13
C ILE A 358 -14.25 22.15 4.39
N PRO A 359 -15.48 22.42 4.88
CA PRO A 359 -16.69 22.21 4.11
C PRO A 359 -16.60 22.84 2.71
N ALA A 360 -16.98 22.12 1.67
CA ALA A 360 -17.04 22.67 0.32
C ALA A 360 -18.18 23.68 0.12
N ASN A 361 -19.24 23.58 0.93
CA ASN A 361 -20.38 24.48 0.96
C ASN A 361 -19.98 25.78 1.68
N ILE A 362 -20.11 26.90 0.97
CA ILE A 362 -19.65 28.22 1.43
C ILE A 362 -20.31 28.63 2.74
N ALA A 363 -21.61 28.35 2.92
CA ALA A 363 -22.34 28.71 4.13
C ALA A 363 -21.88 27.87 5.33
N ALA A 364 -21.62 26.57 5.13
CA ALA A 364 -21.06 25.71 6.17
C ALA A 364 -19.62 26.10 6.54
N ALA A 365 -18.78 26.38 5.55
CA ALA A 365 -17.38 26.77 5.74
C ALA A 365 -17.22 28.10 6.48
N ARG A 366 -18.20 29.01 6.36
CA ARG A 366 -18.21 30.31 7.05
C ARG A 366 -19.00 30.32 8.35
N SER A 367 -19.52 29.16 8.77
CA SER A 367 -20.30 29.04 10.01
C SER A 367 -19.41 28.84 11.23
N ASP A 368 -19.94 29.18 12.41
CA ASP A 368 -19.27 28.94 13.70
C ASP A 368 -18.96 27.45 13.96
N ALA A 369 -19.63 26.54 13.24
CA ALA A 369 -19.36 25.10 13.34
C ALA A 369 -17.99 24.71 12.75
N PHE A 370 -17.43 25.56 11.87
CA PHE A 370 -16.11 25.35 11.29
C PHE A 370 -15.08 26.36 11.82
N ASN A 371 -15.50 27.62 12.05
CA ASN A 371 -14.67 28.68 12.63
C ASN A 371 -14.48 28.46 14.14
N ASP A 372 -13.83 27.35 14.50
CA ASP A 372 -13.40 27.03 15.86
C ASP A 372 -12.34 28.05 16.31
N PRO A 373 -12.50 28.74 17.46
CA PRO A 373 -11.49 29.66 18.00
C PRO A 373 -10.21 28.95 18.49
N GLY A 374 -10.13 27.62 18.40
CA GLY A 374 -8.93 26.83 18.67
C GLY A 374 -7.83 26.96 17.61
N LYS A 375 -6.78 26.14 17.73
CA LYS A 375 -5.65 26.13 16.78
C LYS A 375 -6.03 25.52 15.42
N PRO A 376 -5.43 25.95 14.29
CA PRO A 376 -4.50 27.08 14.16
C PRO A 376 -5.18 28.44 14.37
N GLU A 377 -4.44 29.44 14.84
CA GLU A 377 -4.94 30.82 15.00
C GLU A 377 -5.21 31.44 13.62
N ASN A 378 -4.36 31.12 12.63
CA ASN A 378 -4.46 31.58 11.25
C ASN A 378 -5.40 30.72 10.39
N ASP A 379 -6.53 30.29 10.93
CA ASP A 379 -7.44 29.36 10.25
C ASP A 379 -8.06 29.93 8.96
N HIS A 380 -8.24 31.25 8.90
CA HIS A 380 -8.75 31.98 7.74
C HIS A 380 -7.86 31.83 6.49
N VAL A 381 -6.55 31.59 6.67
CA VAL A 381 -5.58 31.46 5.57
C VAL A 381 -5.98 30.38 4.57
N TYR A 382 -6.60 29.28 5.03
CA TYR A 382 -7.04 28.25 4.10
C TYR A 382 -8.18 28.71 3.19
N LEU A 383 -9.11 29.52 3.72
CA LEU A 383 -10.25 30.05 2.97
C LEU A 383 -9.82 31.15 2.00
N ASP A 384 -8.89 32.00 2.41
CA ASP A 384 -8.39 33.08 1.56
C ASP A 384 -7.58 32.56 0.37
N ALA A 385 -6.81 31.48 0.59
CA ALA A 385 -6.04 30.83 -0.46
C ALA A 385 -6.89 30.18 -1.57
N VAL A 386 -8.16 29.83 -1.31
CA VAL A 386 -9.01 29.16 -2.30
C VAL A 386 -9.18 29.94 -3.58
N ALA A 387 -9.26 31.28 -3.50
CA ALA A 387 -9.46 32.11 -4.68
C ALA A 387 -8.29 32.02 -5.68
N GLY A 388 -7.06 31.76 -5.19
CA GLY A 388 -5.85 31.56 -5.99
C GLY A 388 -5.46 30.09 -6.19
N ALA A 389 -6.20 29.16 -5.58
CA ALA A 389 -5.90 27.74 -5.61
C ALA A 389 -6.42 27.08 -6.90
N ARG A 390 -5.79 25.97 -7.29
CA ARG A 390 -6.07 25.27 -8.55
C ARG A 390 -6.31 23.79 -8.32
N ALA A 391 -7.17 23.21 -9.14
CA ALA A 391 -7.27 21.76 -9.26
C ALA A 391 -5.93 21.17 -9.69
N ILE A 392 -5.48 20.15 -8.97
CA ILE A 392 -4.24 19.44 -9.31
C ILE A 392 -4.57 18.42 -10.39
N GLY A 393 -3.93 18.55 -11.54
CA GLY A 393 -4.03 17.57 -12.61
C GLY A 393 -2.86 16.57 -12.55
N TRP A 394 -3.09 15.38 -13.08
CA TRP A 394 -2.07 14.38 -13.35
C TRP A 394 -2.54 13.50 -14.52
N PRO A 395 -1.65 12.85 -15.30
CA PRO A 395 -2.07 11.83 -16.25
C PRO A 395 -3.04 10.83 -15.60
N PRO A 396 -4.18 10.48 -16.24
CA PRO A 396 -5.13 9.51 -15.67
C PRO A 396 -4.60 8.09 -15.48
N GLU A 397 -3.41 7.79 -16.00
CA GLU A 397 -2.77 6.50 -15.82
C GLU A 397 -1.94 6.52 -14.52
N GLU A 398 -2.40 5.78 -13.51
CA GLU A 398 -1.85 5.79 -12.14
C GLU A 398 -0.37 5.39 -12.09
N ARG A 399 0.09 4.59 -13.06
CA ARG A 399 1.50 4.20 -13.21
C ARG A 399 2.45 5.39 -13.27
N TYR A 400 2.01 6.54 -13.76
CA TYR A 400 2.87 7.72 -13.85
C TYR A 400 3.13 8.40 -12.53
N ALA A 401 2.12 8.48 -11.65
CA ALA A 401 2.28 9.06 -10.32
C ALA A 401 3.32 8.24 -9.56
N GLU A 402 3.20 6.92 -9.64
CA GLU A 402 4.16 5.99 -9.05
C GLU A 402 5.56 6.12 -9.67
N ARG A 403 5.67 6.21 -11.00
CA ARG A 403 6.97 6.39 -11.69
C ARG A 403 7.65 7.68 -11.29
N PHE A 404 6.93 8.79 -11.31
CA PHE A 404 7.45 10.08 -10.87
C PHE A 404 7.91 10.01 -9.41
N ARG A 405 7.08 9.48 -8.51
CA ARG A 405 7.43 9.32 -7.08
C ARG A 405 8.72 8.52 -6.91
N VAL A 406 8.84 7.36 -7.56
CA VAL A 406 10.03 6.50 -7.48
C VAL A 406 11.29 7.23 -7.96
N GLN A 407 11.21 7.99 -9.05
CA GLN A 407 12.36 8.77 -9.54
C GLN A 407 12.70 9.92 -8.60
N MET A 408 11.71 10.62 -8.05
CA MET A 408 11.95 11.69 -7.06
C MET A 408 12.52 11.15 -5.74
N GLU A 409 12.14 9.95 -5.31
CA GLU A 409 12.78 9.29 -4.17
C GLU A 409 14.27 9.00 -4.43
N GLN A 410 14.64 8.72 -5.67
CA GLN A 410 16.06 8.54 -6.04
C GLN A 410 16.87 9.83 -5.96
N VAL A 411 16.21 10.98 -6.12
CA VAL A 411 16.83 12.30 -5.93
C VAL A 411 16.89 12.66 -4.45
N PHE A 412 15.72 12.77 -3.81
CA PHE A 412 15.60 13.39 -2.48
C PHE A 412 15.92 12.42 -1.32
N LYS A 413 15.68 11.11 -1.48
CA LYS A 413 15.86 10.11 -0.41
C LYS A 413 17.17 9.33 -0.57
N SER A 414 17.34 8.57 -1.65
CA SER A 414 18.54 7.73 -1.83
C SER A 414 19.74 8.49 -2.40
N ARG A 415 19.53 9.65 -3.03
CA ARG A 415 20.57 10.50 -3.65
C ARG A 415 21.41 9.75 -4.70
N THR A 416 20.75 8.91 -5.48
CA THR A 416 21.37 8.07 -6.52
C THR A 416 21.25 8.67 -7.91
N LYS A 417 20.42 9.70 -8.09
CA LYS A 417 20.25 10.43 -9.36
C LYS A 417 20.21 11.94 -9.13
N THR A 418 20.57 12.68 -10.16
CA THR A 418 20.29 14.12 -10.26
C THR A 418 18.83 14.37 -10.65
N VAL A 419 18.32 15.57 -10.39
CA VAL A 419 16.97 16.01 -10.83
C VAL A 419 16.79 15.84 -12.34
N ALA A 420 17.79 16.23 -13.13
CA ALA A 420 17.71 16.18 -14.59
C ALA A 420 17.62 14.73 -15.11
N GLU A 421 18.43 13.81 -14.58
CA GLU A 421 18.37 12.39 -14.95
C GLU A 421 17.03 11.76 -14.57
N ALA A 422 16.56 12.05 -13.35
CA ALA A 422 15.29 11.52 -12.86
C ALA A 422 14.11 11.99 -13.72
N LEU A 423 14.04 13.29 -14.05
CA LEU A 423 12.98 13.84 -14.91
C LEU A 423 13.08 13.35 -16.36
N ALA A 424 14.29 13.17 -16.90
CA ALA A 424 14.48 12.61 -18.24
C ALA A 424 13.98 11.16 -18.32
N ASP A 425 14.15 10.38 -17.25
CA ASP A 425 13.61 9.02 -17.18
C ASP A 425 12.08 9.03 -17.09
N VAL A 426 11.47 9.92 -16.29
CA VAL A 426 10.01 10.07 -16.26
C VAL A 426 9.48 10.47 -17.64
N GLN A 427 10.15 11.41 -18.33
CA GLN A 427 9.78 11.84 -19.67
C GLN A 427 9.85 10.69 -20.68
N ARG A 428 10.94 9.90 -20.66
CA ARG A 428 11.11 8.75 -21.55
C ARG A 428 10.05 7.69 -21.32
N ASP A 429 9.73 7.41 -20.05
CA ASP A 429 8.67 6.48 -19.68
C ASP A 429 7.31 6.93 -20.20
N PHE A 430 7.03 8.24 -20.10
CA PHE A 430 5.82 8.86 -20.59
C PHE A 430 5.69 8.82 -22.12
N GLU A 431 6.77 9.11 -22.84
CA GLU A 431 6.81 9.01 -24.30
C GLU A 431 6.65 7.59 -24.81
N THR A 432 7.31 6.61 -24.16
CA THR A 432 7.18 5.19 -24.51
C THR A 432 5.74 4.74 -24.36
N PHE A 433 5.10 5.04 -23.23
CA PHE A 433 3.69 4.68 -23.05
C PHE A 433 2.77 5.43 -24.02
N GLN A 434 3.01 6.70 -24.35
CA GLN A 434 2.16 7.36 -25.36
C GLN A 434 2.26 6.68 -26.73
N ARG A 435 3.43 6.16 -27.09
CA ARG A 435 3.60 5.35 -28.31
C ARG A 435 2.91 4.00 -28.19
N ASP A 436 2.91 3.41 -27.00
CA ASP A 436 2.28 2.12 -26.70
C ASP A 436 0.80 2.24 -26.27
N ASP A 437 0.25 3.47 -26.22
CA ASP A 437 -1.05 3.76 -25.59
C ASP A 437 -2.12 2.90 -26.26
N ALA A 438 -2.90 2.22 -25.41
CA ALA A 438 -3.75 1.10 -25.76
C ALA A 438 -4.89 1.44 -26.75
N ARG A 439 -4.99 2.68 -27.22
CA ARG A 439 -5.82 3.04 -28.37
C ARG A 439 -5.30 2.43 -29.68
N LEU A 440 -4.01 2.06 -29.75
CA LEU A 440 -3.45 1.33 -30.88
C LEU A 440 -3.73 -0.19 -30.84
N TYR A 441 -4.10 -0.74 -29.68
CA TYR A 441 -4.42 -2.15 -29.49
C TYR A 441 -5.84 -2.33 -28.93
N SER A 442 -6.85 -2.29 -29.79
CA SER A 442 -8.20 -2.73 -29.42
C SER A 442 -8.23 -4.27 -29.38
N PHE A 443 -8.12 -4.85 -28.18
CA PHE A 443 -8.28 -6.28 -28.00
C PHE A 443 -9.76 -6.67 -27.95
N PRO A 444 -10.17 -7.80 -28.55
CA PRO A 444 -11.54 -8.25 -28.51
C PRO A 444 -11.95 -8.63 -27.08
N ALA A 445 -13.22 -8.40 -26.73
CA ALA A 445 -13.78 -8.88 -25.47
C ALA A 445 -13.68 -10.42 -25.38
N VAL A 446 -13.46 -10.93 -24.17
CA VAL A 446 -13.38 -12.36 -23.92
C VAL A 446 -14.73 -13.03 -24.20
N ASN A 447 -14.73 -14.06 -25.04
CA ASN A 447 -15.90 -14.90 -25.24
C ASN A 447 -16.00 -15.93 -24.10
N TRP A 448 -16.59 -15.51 -22.97
CA TRP A 448 -16.74 -16.37 -21.78
C TRP A 448 -17.45 -17.69 -22.03
N PRO A 449 -18.52 -17.79 -22.85
CA PRO A 449 -19.12 -19.09 -23.20
C PRO A 449 -18.11 -20.08 -23.80
N ILE A 450 -17.24 -19.59 -24.69
CA ILE A 450 -16.18 -20.41 -25.27
C ILE A 450 -15.21 -20.84 -24.16
N VAL A 451 -14.69 -19.90 -23.37
CA VAL A 451 -13.75 -20.20 -22.26
C VAL A 451 -14.33 -21.21 -21.27
N VAL A 452 -15.59 -21.02 -20.85
CA VAL A 452 -16.30 -21.95 -19.97
C VAL A 452 -16.39 -23.33 -20.62
N THR A 453 -16.66 -23.41 -21.93
CA THR A 453 -16.69 -24.68 -22.66
C THR A 453 -15.31 -25.36 -22.68
N TRP A 454 -14.23 -24.61 -22.93
CA TRP A 454 -12.85 -25.12 -22.89
C TRP A 454 -12.42 -25.62 -21.52
N VAL A 455 -12.96 -25.06 -20.43
CA VAL A 455 -12.65 -25.47 -19.05
C VAL A 455 -13.56 -26.61 -18.60
N ALA A 456 -14.86 -26.51 -18.86
CA ALA A 456 -15.86 -27.48 -18.43
C ALA A 456 -15.73 -28.80 -19.19
N THR A 457 -15.35 -28.78 -20.47
CA THR A 457 -15.25 -30.00 -21.29
C THR A 457 -14.17 -30.97 -20.78
N PRO A 458 -12.91 -30.56 -20.55
CA PRO A 458 -11.90 -31.42 -19.94
C PRO A 458 -12.27 -31.91 -18.54
N LEU A 459 -12.88 -31.04 -17.72
CA LEU A 459 -13.35 -31.42 -16.38
C LEU A 459 -14.45 -32.48 -16.44
N ALA A 460 -15.41 -32.33 -17.35
CA ALA A 460 -16.47 -33.31 -17.57
C ALA A 460 -15.91 -34.64 -18.10
N ILE A 461 -14.98 -34.60 -19.05
CA ILE A 461 -14.28 -35.80 -19.54
C ILE A 461 -13.53 -36.50 -18.40
N GLY A 462 -12.80 -35.74 -17.57
CA GLY A 462 -12.09 -36.26 -16.42
C GLY A 462 -13.03 -36.88 -15.38
N ALA A 463 -14.16 -36.22 -15.09
CA ALA A 463 -15.18 -36.76 -14.19
C ALA A 463 -15.80 -38.05 -14.73
N VAL A 464 -16.14 -38.10 -16.03
CA VAL A 464 -16.65 -39.30 -16.69
C VAL A 464 -15.59 -40.42 -16.67
N ALA A 465 -14.32 -40.11 -16.93
CA ALA A 465 -13.24 -41.10 -16.86
C ALA A 465 -13.06 -41.64 -15.44
N LEU A 466 -13.13 -40.81 -14.41
CA LEU A 466 -13.08 -41.24 -13.01
C LEU A 466 -14.28 -42.12 -12.65
N VAL A 467 -15.49 -41.75 -13.08
CA VAL A 467 -16.70 -42.57 -12.89
C VAL A 467 -16.58 -43.90 -13.63
N LEU A 468 -16.06 -43.91 -14.85
CA LEU A 468 -15.83 -45.15 -15.62
C LEU A 468 -14.76 -46.03 -14.97
N LEU A 469 -13.63 -45.48 -14.54
CA LEU A 469 -12.58 -46.21 -13.82
C LEU A 469 -13.11 -46.79 -12.49
N TRP A 470 -13.95 -46.02 -11.81
CA TRP A 470 -14.63 -46.45 -10.61
C TRP A 470 -15.65 -47.56 -10.88
N TRP A 471 -16.44 -47.45 -11.96
CA TRP A 471 -17.41 -48.47 -12.35
C TRP A 471 -16.73 -49.77 -12.81
N LEU A 472 -15.59 -49.67 -13.51
CA LEU A 472 -14.76 -50.79 -13.93
C LEU A 472 -14.15 -51.57 -12.76
N ARG A 473 -13.97 -50.94 -11.57
CA ARG A 473 -13.52 -51.64 -10.35
C ARG A 473 -14.56 -52.59 -9.76
N ARG A 474 -15.83 -52.55 -10.21
CA ARG A 474 -16.95 -53.34 -9.67
C ARG A 474 -16.97 -53.40 -8.12
N PRO A 475 -16.98 -52.24 -7.42
CA PRO A 475 -16.97 -52.21 -5.97
C PRO A 475 -18.22 -52.91 -5.39
N SER A 476 -18.06 -53.60 -4.27
CA SER A 476 -19.17 -54.23 -3.55
C SER A 476 -20.14 -53.16 -3.03
N ARG A 477 -21.40 -53.52 -2.77
CA ARG A 477 -22.38 -52.59 -2.16
C ARG A 477 -21.91 -51.99 -0.83
N HIS A 478 -21.07 -52.72 -0.09
CA HIS A 478 -20.47 -52.23 1.15
C HIS A 478 -19.39 -51.18 0.86
N ALA A 479 -18.48 -51.45 -0.08
CA ALA A 479 -17.46 -50.48 -0.50
C ALA A 479 -18.09 -49.18 -1.04
N LEU A 480 -19.20 -49.28 -1.79
CA LEU A 480 -19.97 -48.12 -2.26
C LEU A 480 -20.50 -47.25 -1.12
N ARG A 481 -21.04 -47.88 -0.06
CA ARG A 481 -21.55 -47.16 1.11
C ARG A 481 -20.43 -46.51 1.91
N GLU A 482 -19.29 -47.18 2.05
CA GLU A 482 -18.12 -46.65 2.74
C GLU A 482 -17.49 -45.47 1.98
N GLU A 483 -17.32 -45.58 0.66
CA GLU A 483 -16.81 -44.47 -0.16
C GLU A 483 -17.79 -43.29 -0.19
N ALA A 484 -19.10 -43.54 -0.33
CA ALA A 484 -20.11 -42.48 -0.28
C ALA A 484 -20.12 -41.79 1.09
N ALA A 485 -19.97 -42.54 2.19
CA ALA A 485 -19.84 -41.97 3.52
C ALA A 485 -18.56 -41.12 3.63
N GLY A 486 -17.42 -41.62 3.16
CA GLY A 486 -16.16 -40.88 3.12
C GLY A 486 -16.25 -39.58 2.31
N LEU A 487 -16.78 -39.65 1.08
CA LEU A 487 -17.00 -38.49 0.22
C LEU A 487 -17.96 -37.47 0.85
N THR A 488 -19.03 -37.94 1.49
CA THR A 488 -19.97 -37.05 2.21
C THR A 488 -19.27 -36.35 3.37
N MET A 489 -18.45 -37.06 4.15
CA MET A 489 -17.69 -36.49 5.26
C MET A 489 -16.65 -35.46 4.80
N ILE A 490 -15.96 -35.68 3.67
CA ILE A 490 -14.97 -34.73 3.13
C ILE A 490 -15.59 -33.65 2.23
N SER A 491 -16.87 -33.79 1.84
CA SER A 491 -17.51 -32.89 0.88
C SER A 491 -17.48 -31.41 1.29
N PRO A 492 -17.64 -31.00 2.58
CA PRO A 492 -17.54 -29.59 2.94
C PRO A 492 -16.13 -29.02 2.68
N TRP A 493 -15.09 -29.80 2.96
CA TRP A 493 -13.70 -29.40 2.67
C TRP A 493 -13.45 -29.37 1.16
N LEU A 494 -13.94 -30.36 0.42
CA LEU A 494 -13.76 -30.43 -1.04
C LEU A 494 -14.48 -29.28 -1.75
N ILE A 495 -15.71 -28.96 -1.34
CA ILE A 495 -16.45 -27.80 -1.85
C ILE A 495 -15.68 -26.53 -1.55
N GLY A 496 -15.20 -26.37 -0.31
CA GLY A 496 -14.37 -25.22 0.08
C GLY A 496 -13.12 -25.09 -0.79
N LEU A 497 -12.38 -26.20 -0.99
CA LEU A 497 -11.20 -26.26 -1.83
C LEU A 497 -11.52 -25.88 -3.29
N VAL A 498 -12.56 -26.46 -3.88
CA VAL A 498 -12.91 -26.22 -5.28
C VAL A 498 -13.37 -24.78 -5.49
N VAL A 499 -14.27 -24.29 -4.66
CA VAL A 499 -14.91 -22.98 -4.83
C VAL A 499 -13.97 -21.84 -4.44
N PHE A 500 -13.23 -21.97 -3.32
CA PHE A 500 -12.43 -20.86 -2.78
C PHE A 500 -10.94 -20.96 -3.09
N THR A 501 -10.43 -22.10 -3.55
CA THR A 501 -8.99 -22.26 -3.87
C THR A 501 -8.77 -22.60 -5.34
N ALA A 502 -9.31 -23.73 -5.83
CA ALA A 502 -9.02 -24.21 -7.19
C ALA A 502 -9.64 -23.30 -8.27
N PHE A 503 -10.89 -22.86 -8.07
CA PHE A 503 -11.57 -21.98 -9.02
C PHE A 503 -10.87 -20.62 -9.17
N PRO A 504 -10.54 -19.86 -8.10
CA PRO A 504 -9.80 -18.60 -8.24
C PRO A 504 -8.41 -18.77 -8.88
N ILE A 505 -7.70 -19.87 -8.58
CA ILE A 505 -6.42 -20.18 -9.24
C ILE A 505 -6.64 -20.37 -10.74
N ALA A 506 -7.58 -21.22 -11.15
CA ALA A 506 -7.88 -21.44 -12.57
C ALA A 506 -8.34 -20.16 -13.28
N LEU A 507 -9.18 -19.34 -12.62
CA LEU A 507 -9.61 -18.05 -13.16
C LEU A 507 -8.42 -17.10 -13.33
N SER A 508 -7.50 -17.02 -12.36
CA SER A 508 -6.28 -16.21 -12.49
C SER A 508 -5.43 -16.64 -13.69
N LEU A 509 -5.38 -17.94 -14.01
CA LEU A 509 -4.67 -18.42 -15.20
C LEU A 509 -5.30 -17.85 -16.46
N ILE A 510 -6.62 -17.90 -16.58
CA ILE A 510 -7.34 -17.34 -17.72
C ILE A 510 -7.11 -15.82 -17.79
N LEU A 511 -7.21 -15.13 -16.66
CA LEU A 511 -6.99 -13.69 -16.56
C LEU A 511 -5.55 -13.30 -16.92
N SER A 512 -4.56 -14.19 -16.75
CA SER A 512 -3.18 -13.92 -17.20
C SER A 512 -3.06 -13.71 -18.72
N PHE A 513 -4.03 -14.20 -19.51
CA PHE A 513 -4.15 -13.98 -20.95
C PHE A 513 -5.13 -12.86 -21.32
N CYS A 514 -5.62 -12.14 -20.32
CA CYS A 514 -6.60 -11.07 -20.48
C CYS A 514 -6.02 -9.73 -20.02
N LYS A 515 -6.53 -8.64 -20.59
CA LYS A 515 -6.44 -7.30 -20.02
C LYS A 515 -7.73 -7.06 -19.26
N TRP A 516 -7.60 -7.00 -17.94
CA TRP A 516 -8.70 -6.75 -17.03
C TRP A 516 -8.19 -5.97 -15.84
N SER A 517 -8.95 -4.95 -15.43
CA SER A 517 -8.54 -4.04 -14.37
C SER A 517 -9.13 -4.37 -13.00
N GLY A 518 -10.07 -5.30 -12.93
CA GLY A 518 -10.86 -5.55 -11.71
C GLY A 518 -11.90 -4.46 -11.40
N LEU A 519 -11.82 -3.28 -12.02
CA LEU A 519 -12.74 -2.16 -11.81
C LEU A 519 -14.01 -2.24 -12.67
N VAL A 520 -14.10 -3.26 -13.53
CA VAL A 520 -15.26 -3.55 -14.37
C VAL A 520 -15.61 -5.02 -14.23
N THR A 521 -16.86 -5.36 -14.52
CA THR A 521 -17.32 -6.75 -14.56
C THR A 521 -16.54 -7.58 -15.58
N LEU A 522 -16.47 -8.90 -15.35
CA LEU A 522 -15.64 -9.82 -16.14
C LEU A 522 -16.01 -9.86 -17.63
N ASP A 523 -17.26 -9.56 -18.01
CA ASP A 523 -17.71 -9.48 -19.40
C ASP A 523 -16.95 -8.42 -20.23
N ARG A 524 -16.36 -7.41 -19.56
CA ARG A 524 -15.53 -6.38 -20.20
C ARG A 524 -14.04 -6.72 -20.23
N ALA A 525 -13.62 -7.89 -19.75
CA ALA A 525 -12.25 -8.34 -19.91
C ALA A 525 -11.92 -8.49 -21.40
N GLN A 526 -10.72 -8.10 -21.80
CA GLN A 526 -10.26 -8.19 -23.19
C GLN A 526 -9.23 -9.31 -23.34
N TRP A 527 -9.30 -10.11 -24.40
CA TRP A 527 -8.35 -11.20 -24.63
C TRP A 527 -7.08 -10.68 -25.31
N VAL A 528 -5.94 -10.78 -24.62
CA VAL A 528 -4.64 -10.28 -25.11
C VAL A 528 -3.66 -11.39 -25.46
N GLY A 529 -4.04 -12.66 -25.24
CA GLY A 529 -3.16 -13.81 -25.47
C GLY A 529 -1.90 -13.70 -24.62
N PHE A 530 -0.72 -13.85 -25.24
CA PHE A 530 0.57 -13.82 -24.53
C PHE A 530 1.13 -12.41 -24.29
N HIS A 531 0.40 -11.35 -24.64
CA HIS A 531 0.91 -9.98 -24.53
C HIS A 531 1.43 -9.65 -23.13
N ASN A 532 0.69 -10.00 -22.07
CA ASN A 532 1.12 -9.77 -20.68
C ASN A 532 2.49 -10.41 -20.38
N PHE A 533 2.77 -11.59 -20.93
CA PHE A 533 4.05 -12.27 -20.76
C PHE A 533 5.17 -11.60 -21.56
N VAL A 534 4.88 -11.11 -22.76
CA VAL A 534 5.86 -10.34 -23.56
C VAL A 534 6.19 -9.02 -22.86
N SER A 535 5.18 -8.32 -22.35
CA SER A 535 5.37 -7.08 -21.58
C SER A 535 6.21 -7.30 -20.32
N LEU A 536 6.05 -8.45 -19.64
CA LEU A 536 6.89 -8.82 -18.50
C LEU A 536 8.36 -8.95 -18.87
N LEU A 537 8.67 -9.49 -20.07
CA LEU A 537 10.05 -9.69 -20.52
C LEU A 537 10.76 -8.37 -20.87
N THR A 538 10.01 -7.28 -21.11
CA THR A 538 10.54 -5.95 -21.38
C THR A 538 10.42 -5.00 -20.19
N ASP A 539 9.85 -5.44 -19.08
CA ASP A 539 9.62 -4.62 -17.89
C ASP A 539 10.87 -4.58 -16.99
N GLU A 540 11.57 -3.45 -16.98
CA GLU A 540 12.77 -3.26 -16.16
C GLU A 540 12.49 -3.41 -14.65
N ARG A 541 11.30 -2.99 -14.18
CA ARG A 541 10.92 -3.11 -12.76
C ARG A 541 10.62 -4.55 -12.38
N PHE A 542 10.09 -5.33 -13.30
CA PHE A 542 9.96 -6.77 -13.11
C PHE A 542 11.34 -7.38 -12.80
N TYR A 543 12.38 -7.09 -13.59
CA TYR A 543 13.72 -7.59 -13.33
C TYR A 543 14.35 -7.03 -12.04
N ALA A 544 14.13 -5.74 -11.74
CA ALA A 544 14.58 -5.15 -10.48
C ALA A 544 13.97 -5.91 -9.27
N SER A 545 12.67 -6.17 -9.31
CA SER A 545 11.97 -6.86 -8.22
C SER A 545 12.39 -8.33 -8.08
N LEU A 546 12.61 -9.00 -9.20
CA LEU A 546 13.13 -10.36 -9.24
C LEU A 546 14.55 -10.41 -8.68
N ARG A 547 15.42 -9.45 -9.03
CA ARG A 547 16.79 -9.34 -8.50
C ARG A 547 16.80 -9.16 -6.99
N VAL A 548 15.99 -8.27 -6.43
CA VAL A 548 15.86 -8.07 -4.97
C VAL A 548 15.46 -9.37 -4.29
N THR A 549 14.47 -10.06 -4.84
CA THR A 549 13.97 -11.34 -4.32
C THR A 549 15.03 -12.45 -4.39
N LEU A 550 15.77 -12.53 -5.50
CA LEU A 550 16.85 -13.50 -5.69
C LEU A 550 18.02 -13.26 -4.73
N ILE A 551 18.46 -12.02 -4.57
CA ILE A 551 19.52 -11.66 -3.61
C ILE A 551 19.07 -12.02 -2.19
N TYR A 552 17.83 -11.68 -1.83
CA TYR A 552 17.28 -12.03 -0.54
C TYR A 552 17.23 -13.56 -0.34
N ALA A 553 16.71 -14.33 -1.30
CA ALA A 553 16.66 -15.78 -1.22
C ALA A 553 18.06 -16.41 -1.09
N ALA A 554 19.02 -15.93 -1.89
CA ALA A 554 20.40 -16.41 -1.89
C ALA A 554 21.13 -16.15 -0.56
N LEU A 555 20.75 -15.11 0.19
CA LEU A 555 21.32 -14.79 1.50
C LEU A 555 20.53 -15.43 2.65
N SER A 556 19.21 -15.19 2.69
CA SER A 556 18.34 -15.61 3.79
C SER A 556 18.25 -17.12 3.96
N VAL A 557 18.19 -17.88 2.86
CA VAL A 557 18.05 -19.33 2.93
C VAL A 557 19.28 -19.98 3.57
N PRO A 558 20.51 -19.87 3.03
CA PRO A 558 21.67 -20.55 3.62
C PRO A 558 21.99 -20.06 5.02
N LEU A 559 21.95 -18.74 5.25
CA LEU A 559 22.24 -18.17 6.57
C LEU A 559 21.17 -18.56 7.60
N GLY A 560 19.89 -18.54 7.20
CA GLY A 560 18.78 -18.96 8.06
C GLY A 560 18.86 -20.44 8.43
N GLN A 561 19.23 -21.32 7.48
CA GLN A 561 19.44 -22.74 7.78
C GLN A 561 20.61 -22.96 8.73
N ALA A 562 21.74 -22.28 8.51
CA ALA A 562 22.91 -22.37 9.37
C ALA A 562 22.59 -21.89 10.80
N ALA A 563 21.91 -20.74 10.92
CA ALA A 563 21.51 -20.19 12.21
C ALA A 563 20.51 -21.11 12.93
N ALA A 564 19.52 -21.64 12.22
CA ALA A 564 18.52 -22.54 12.78
C ALA A 564 19.14 -23.86 13.26
N LEU A 565 20.08 -24.43 12.49
CA LEU A 565 20.79 -25.64 12.88
C LEU A 565 21.71 -25.39 14.08
N ALA A 566 22.43 -24.27 14.09
CA ALA A 566 23.27 -23.89 15.24
C ALA A 566 22.43 -23.74 16.52
N ALA A 567 21.30 -23.04 16.43
CA ALA A 567 20.35 -22.92 17.53
C ALA A 567 19.79 -24.29 17.95
N ALA A 568 19.48 -25.18 17.01
CA ALA A 568 18.98 -26.52 17.30
C ALA A 568 20.02 -27.38 18.03
N LEU A 569 21.28 -27.32 17.62
CA LEU A 569 22.40 -28.00 18.29
C LEU A 569 22.57 -27.52 19.74
N LEU A 570 22.46 -26.21 19.98
CA LEU A 570 22.48 -25.65 21.34
C LEU A 570 21.27 -26.14 22.16
N MET A 571 20.09 -26.20 21.55
CA MET A 571 18.86 -26.64 22.20
C MET A 571 18.73 -28.16 22.36
N ASN A 572 19.64 -28.93 21.77
CA ASN A 572 19.69 -30.40 21.89
C ASN A 572 20.38 -30.88 23.17
N GLN A 573 20.93 -29.97 24.00
CA GLN A 573 21.57 -30.33 25.25
C GLN A 573 20.56 -30.71 26.35
N GLU A 574 20.95 -31.65 27.21
CA GLU A 574 20.17 -32.10 28.36
C GLU A 574 20.38 -31.18 29.58
N MET A 575 19.95 -29.93 29.45
CA MET A 575 20.02 -28.94 30.53
C MET A 575 18.68 -28.74 31.23
N ARG A 576 18.69 -28.60 32.56
CA ARG A 576 17.52 -28.18 33.33
C ARG A 576 17.08 -26.78 32.86
N GLY A 577 15.80 -26.63 32.52
CA GLY A 577 15.23 -25.36 32.03
C GLY A 577 15.29 -25.16 30.51
N ILE A 578 15.81 -26.12 29.73
CA ILE A 578 15.91 -26.00 28.26
C ILE A 578 14.54 -25.76 27.56
N GLY A 579 13.44 -26.22 28.17
CA GLY A 579 12.09 -25.98 27.68
C GLY A 579 11.73 -24.49 27.58
N PHE A 580 12.20 -23.67 28.52
CA PHE A 580 12.00 -22.22 28.49
C PHE A 580 12.75 -21.59 27.30
N PHE A 581 14.00 -21.97 27.08
CA PHE A 581 14.79 -21.47 25.95
C PHE A 581 14.18 -21.88 24.61
N ARG A 582 13.71 -23.14 24.47
CA ARG A 582 12.99 -23.60 23.27
C ARG A 582 11.74 -22.75 23.01
N ALA A 583 10.96 -22.47 24.05
CA ALA A 583 9.78 -21.62 23.95
C ALA A 583 10.14 -20.18 23.57
N ALA A 584 11.17 -19.59 24.19
CA ALA A 584 11.64 -18.23 23.89
C ALA A 584 12.11 -18.09 22.43
N TRP A 585 12.85 -19.07 21.91
CA TRP A 585 13.28 -19.09 20.51
C TRP A 585 12.12 -19.31 19.52
N TYR A 586 11.08 -20.07 19.93
CA TYR A 586 9.92 -20.35 19.08
C TYR A 586 8.89 -19.19 19.08
N LEU A 587 8.80 -18.43 20.18
CA LEU A 587 7.82 -17.36 20.38
C LEU A 587 7.75 -16.36 19.21
N PRO A 588 8.86 -15.84 18.66
CA PRO A 588 8.85 -15.01 17.47
C PRO A 588 8.06 -15.55 16.27
N SER A 589 8.18 -16.85 15.99
CA SER A 589 7.55 -17.49 14.84
C SER A 589 6.01 -17.53 14.93
N VAL A 590 5.43 -17.21 16.10
CA VAL A 590 4.00 -17.20 16.36
C VAL A 590 3.43 -15.76 16.40
N LEU A 591 4.30 -14.75 16.47
CA LEU A 591 3.87 -13.34 16.48
C LEU A 591 3.38 -12.91 15.10
N ALA A 592 2.43 -11.96 15.09
CA ALA A 592 1.89 -11.40 13.85
C ALA A 592 2.99 -10.68 13.05
N GLY A 593 3.15 -11.03 11.78
CA GLY A 593 4.21 -10.48 10.92
C GLY A 593 4.23 -8.95 10.86
N VAL A 594 3.06 -8.30 10.86
CA VAL A 594 2.92 -6.83 10.86
C VAL A 594 3.53 -6.21 12.13
N ALA A 595 3.27 -6.79 13.30
CA ALA A 595 3.83 -6.29 14.56
C ALA A 595 5.36 -6.42 14.58
N ILE A 596 5.89 -7.54 14.06
CA ILE A 596 7.33 -7.75 13.91
C ILE A 596 7.92 -6.69 12.97
N SER A 597 7.27 -6.41 11.84
CA SER A 597 7.71 -5.38 10.89
C SER A 597 7.80 -3.99 11.49
N ILE A 598 6.79 -3.56 12.26
CA ILE A 598 6.80 -2.25 12.92
C ILE A 598 7.93 -2.17 13.94
N LEU A 599 8.11 -3.22 14.75
CA LEU A 599 9.20 -3.29 15.71
C LEU A 599 10.57 -3.21 15.03
N TRP A 600 10.78 -3.96 13.95
CA TRP A 600 12.06 -3.95 13.24
C TRP A 600 12.31 -2.67 12.45
N ALA A 601 11.26 -1.96 11.98
CA ALA A 601 11.41 -0.62 11.42
C ALA A 601 12.04 0.34 12.44
N TRP A 602 11.64 0.25 13.70
CA TRP A 602 12.27 0.98 14.80
C TRP A 602 13.69 0.49 15.12
N VAL A 603 13.96 -0.82 15.07
CA VAL A 603 15.31 -1.37 15.33
C VAL A 603 16.35 -0.93 14.28
N PHE A 604 15.96 -0.91 13.00
CA PHE A 604 16.80 -0.47 11.88
C PHE A 604 16.84 1.05 11.71
N HIS A 605 16.30 1.78 12.67
CA HIS A 605 16.34 3.22 12.64
C HIS A 605 17.80 3.73 12.71
N HIS A 606 18.21 4.68 11.86
CA HIS A 606 19.64 4.96 11.70
C HIS A 606 20.24 5.85 12.81
N GLU A 607 19.46 6.72 13.46
CA GLU A 607 19.94 7.56 14.61
C GLU A 607 19.68 6.92 15.96
N HIS A 608 18.42 6.58 16.20
CA HIS A 608 17.94 6.07 17.49
C HIS A 608 17.63 4.57 17.50
N GLY A 609 17.89 3.87 16.38
CA GLY A 609 17.62 2.44 16.31
C GLY A 609 18.62 1.66 17.14
N MET A 610 18.10 0.63 17.80
CA MET A 610 18.90 -0.21 18.69
C MET A 610 20.11 -0.82 17.97
N LEU A 611 19.98 -1.17 16.69
CA LEU A 611 21.08 -1.76 15.94
C LEU A 611 22.19 -0.74 15.64
N ASN A 612 21.83 0.49 15.24
CA ASN A 612 22.82 1.53 14.99
C ASN A 612 23.46 2.06 16.27
N ALA A 613 22.72 2.10 17.39
CA ALA A 613 23.28 2.40 18.70
C ALA A 613 24.38 1.39 19.11
N LEU A 614 24.24 0.13 18.71
CA LEU A 614 25.26 -0.92 18.93
C LEU A 614 26.41 -0.84 17.91
N LEU A 615 26.12 -0.57 16.63
CA LEU A 615 27.13 -0.52 15.56
C LEU A 615 27.97 0.75 15.58
N GLY A 616 27.41 1.90 15.98
CA GLY A 616 28.10 3.19 15.98
C GLY A 616 29.44 3.18 16.72
N PRO A 617 29.50 2.70 17.98
CA PRO A 617 30.76 2.56 18.71
C PRO A 617 31.79 1.65 18.02
N VAL A 618 31.33 0.54 17.43
CA VAL A 618 32.18 -0.41 16.71
C VAL A 618 32.76 0.22 15.44
N CYS A 619 31.94 0.88 14.64
CA CYS A 619 32.37 1.64 13.46
C CYS A 619 33.37 2.74 13.86
N GLY A 620 33.12 3.45 14.97
CA GLY A 620 34.04 4.44 15.52
C GLY A 620 35.40 3.85 15.90
N ALA A 621 35.43 2.65 16.48
CA ALA A 621 36.66 1.95 16.81
C ALA A 621 37.43 1.52 15.54
N ILE A 622 36.72 1.01 14.53
CA ILE A 622 37.30 0.65 13.23
C ILE A 622 37.89 1.87 12.53
N ASN A 623 37.20 3.01 12.56
CA ASN A 623 37.67 4.25 11.94
C ASN A 623 38.94 4.78 12.63
N LYS A 624 39.01 4.70 13.96
CA LYS A 624 40.23 5.03 14.71
C LYS A 624 41.39 4.12 14.30
N LEU A 625 41.14 2.81 14.14
CA LEU A 625 42.16 1.86 13.69
C LEU A 625 42.61 2.13 12.25
N SER A 626 41.68 2.41 11.34
CA SER A 626 41.98 2.77 9.94
C SER A 626 42.80 4.05 9.85
N ALA A 627 42.50 5.05 10.70
CA ALA A 627 43.28 6.28 10.81
C ALA A 627 44.70 6.02 11.33
N VAL A 628 44.87 5.15 12.33
CA VAL A 628 46.19 4.75 12.84
C VAL A 628 47.01 4.00 11.78
N LEU A 629 46.36 3.17 10.97
CA LEU A 629 47.01 2.36 9.93
C LEU A 629 47.11 3.06 8.56
N ASN A 630 46.72 4.34 8.46
CA ASN A 630 46.70 5.13 7.21
C ASN A 630 46.02 4.42 6.02
N LEU A 631 44.96 3.64 6.28
CA LEU A 631 44.31 2.84 5.24
C LEU A 631 43.31 3.65 4.39
N GLY A 632 42.97 4.89 4.79
CA GLY A 632 42.18 5.83 3.99
C GLY A 632 40.68 5.51 3.86
N TRP A 633 40.16 4.46 4.51
CA TRP A 633 38.73 4.12 4.51
C TRP A 633 38.07 4.43 5.85
N SER A 634 36.79 4.77 5.82
CA SER A 634 35.94 4.94 7.01
C SER A 634 34.63 4.20 6.82
N VAL A 635 34.08 3.69 7.92
CA VAL A 635 32.81 2.97 7.99
C VAL A 635 31.86 3.75 8.89
N ALA A 636 30.64 3.93 8.41
CA ALA A 636 29.55 4.44 9.22
C ALA A 636 28.52 3.33 9.44
N ALA A 637 27.71 3.46 10.50
CA ALA A 637 26.55 2.59 10.66
C ALA A 637 25.60 2.80 9.47
N PRO A 638 25.04 1.73 8.86
CA PRO A 638 24.25 1.86 7.65
C PRO A 638 22.97 2.69 7.86
N ARG A 639 22.58 3.44 6.82
CA ARG A 639 21.22 3.99 6.70
C ARG A 639 20.36 3.02 5.92
N TRP A 640 19.92 1.98 6.62
CA TRP A 640 19.35 0.72 6.09
C TRP A 640 18.29 0.90 4.99
N PHE A 641 17.42 1.91 5.10
CA PHE A 641 16.30 2.15 4.18
C PHE A 641 16.33 3.56 3.56
N GLU A 642 17.49 4.21 3.53
CA GLU A 642 17.64 5.55 2.94
C GLU A 642 18.73 5.57 1.85
N ARG A 643 19.78 6.39 2.02
CA ARG A 643 20.92 6.52 1.10
C ARG A 643 21.59 5.18 0.81
N ASP A 644 21.72 4.32 1.82
CA ASP A 644 22.45 3.07 1.69
C ASP A 644 21.53 1.87 1.39
N ALA A 645 20.24 2.12 1.13
CA ALA A 645 19.21 1.09 0.94
C ALA A 645 19.56 0.11 -0.19
N GLN A 646 20.18 0.59 -1.27
CA GLN A 646 20.59 -0.26 -2.39
C GLN A 646 21.53 -1.39 -1.99
N HIS A 647 22.29 -1.22 -0.90
CA HIS A 647 23.24 -2.21 -0.39
C HIS A 647 22.75 -2.91 0.87
N TRP A 648 22.07 -2.19 1.76
CA TRP A 648 21.75 -2.66 3.12
C TRP A 648 20.30 -3.02 3.37
N ALA A 649 19.37 -2.66 2.48
CA ALA A 649 17.96 -2.95 2.73
C ALA A 649 17.65 -4.45 2.68
N VAL A 650 18.17 -5.18 1.68
CA VAL A 650 18.03 -6.65 1.62
C VAL A 650 18.71 -7.33 2.82
N PRO A 651 19.97 -7.01 3.19
CA PRO A 651 20.57 -7.48 4.44
C PRO A 651 19.74 -7.19 5.70
N ALA A 652 19.08 -6.03 5.80
CA ALA A 652 18.20 -5.72 6.92
C ALA A 652 17.05 -6.75 7.03
N PHE A 653 16.40 -7.09 5.91
CA PHE A 653 15.37 -8.14 5.90
C PHE A 653 15.94 -9.53 6.24
N VAL A 654 17.18 -9.84 5.87
CA VAL A 654 17.85 -11.11 6.25
C VAL A 654 18.08 -11.16 7.77
N ILE A 655 18.59 -10.07 8.37
CA ILE A 655 18.81 -9.95 9.81
C ILE A 655 17.48 -10.10 10.56
N MET A 656 16.43 -9.42 10.10
CA MET A 656 15.07 -9.58 10.61
C MET A 656 14.59 -11.04 10.51
N GLY A 657 14.90 -11.72 9.40
CA GLY A 657 14.58 -13.13 9.17
C GLY A 657 15.14 -14.06 10.24
N PHE A 658 16.32 -13.75 10.81
CA PHE A 658 16.90 -14.55 11.91
C PHE A 658 16.04 -14.56 13.17
N TRP A 659 15.22 -13.54 13.39
CA TRP A 659 14.27 -13.52 14.49
C TRP A 659 13.23 -14.64 14.39
N ASN A 660 12.92 -15.11 13.18
CA ASN A 660 11.88 -16.11 12.91
C ASN A 660 12.39 -17.56 12.74
N ILE A 661 13.67 -17.84 13.04
CA ILE A 661 14.24 -19.18 12.82
C ILE A 661 13.74 -20.26 13.79
N GLY A 662 12.99 -19.87 14.83
CA GLY A 662 12.47 -20.75 15.87
C GLY A 662 11.71 -21.97 15.33
N GLY A 663 10.83 -21.77 14.34
CA GLY A 663 10.12 -22.86 13.67
C GLY A 663 11.07 -23.87 13.01
N THR A 664 11.99 -23.39 12.17
CA THR A 664 12.99 -24.22 11.47
C THR A 664 13.92 -24.94 12.46
N MET A 665 14.29 -24.26 13.53
CA MET A 665 15.11 -24.79 14.62
C MET A 665 14.42 -25.94 15.37
N MET A 666 13.11 -25.84 15.61
CA MET A 666 12.32 -26.96 16.17
C MET A 666 12.30 -28.18 15.24
N ILE A 667 12.20 -27.96 13.93
CA ILE A 667 12.25 -29.05 12.94
C ILE A 667 13.63 -29.72 12.96
N TYR A 668 14.72 -28.95 12.99
CA TYR A 668 16.07 -29.50 13.12
C TYR A 668 16.27 -30.24 14.44
N LEU A 669 15.76 -29.71 15.55
CA LEU A 669 15.84 -30.35 16.86
C LEU A 669 15.10 -31.71 16.87
N ALA A 670 13.93 -31.79 16.23
CA ALA A 670 13.22 -33.05 16.07
C ALA A 670 14.04 -34.06 15.24
N GLY A 671 14.67 -33.60 14.15
CA GLY A 671 15.58 -34.41 13.34
C GLY A 671 16.80 -34.91 14.13
N LEU A 672 17.44 -34.04 14.91
CA LEU A 672 18.59 -34.37 15.76
C LEU A 672 18.26 -35.46 16.79
N LYS A 673 17.09 -35.37 17.41
CA LYS A 673 16.60 -36.39 18.36
C LYS A 673 16.25 -37.73 17.71
N GLY A 674 16.01 -37.73 16.40
CA GLY A 674 15.74 -38.95 15.64
C GLY A 674 17.00 -39.74 15.29
N ILE A 675 18.20 -39.19 15.49
CA ILE A 675 19.45 -39.88 15.16
C ILE A 675 19.76 -40.93 16.24
N PRO A 676 19.91 -42.22 15.88
CA PRO A 676 20.23 -43.27 16.86
C PRO A 676 21.53 -42.99 17.61
N ALA A 677 21.51 -43.14 18.94
CA ALA A 677 22.69 -42.92 19.79
C ALA A 677 23.86 -43.85 19.44
N GLU A 678 23.55 -45.07 18.99
CA GLU A 678 24.51 -46.10 18.59
C GLU A 678 25.48 -45.62 17.49
N LEU A 679 25.03 -44.77 16.56
CA LEU A 679 25.90 -44.20 15.52
C LEU A 679 26.96 -43.25 16.09
N TYR A 680 26.61 -42.52 17.16
CA TYR A 680 27.56 -41.64 17.85
C TYR A 680 28.56 -42.42 18.70
N GLU A 681 28.11 -43.52 19.32
CA GLU A 681 28.96 -44.43 20.09
C GLU A 681 29.96 -45.15 19.19
N ALA A 682 29.50 -45.73 18.08
CA ALA A 682 30.36 -46.38 17.09
C ALA A 682 31.44 -45.41 16.57
N ALA A 683 31.05 -44.20 16.17
CA ALA A 683 31.99 -43.18 15.72
C ALA A 683 32.98 -42.75 16.84
N SER A 684 32.56 -42.79 18.11
CA SER A 684 33.44 -42.48 19.24
C SER A 684 34.50 -43.55 19.47
N ILE A 685 34.15 -44.82 19.29
CA ILE A 685 35.06 -45.97 19.37
C ILE A 685 36.10 -45.87 18.24
N ASP A 686 35.70 -45.45 17.04
CA ASP A 686 36.57 -45.19 15.90
C ASP A 686 37.45 -43.91 16.03
N GLY A 687 37.46 -43.27 17.20
CA GLY A 687 38.28 -42.09 17.49
C GLY A 687 37.78 -40.80 16.83
N ALA A 688 36.54 -40.74 16.35
CA ALA A 688 35.98 -39.52 15.79
C ALA A 688 35.76 -38.46 16.88
N ARG A 689 36.41 -37.30 16.72
CA ARG A 689 36.18 -36.09 17.53
C ARG A 689 34.84 -35.44 17.19
N THR A 690 34.32 -34.54 18.04
CA THR A 690 33.01 -33.88 17.87
C THR A 690 32.77 -33.30 16.47
N LEU A 691 33.75 -32.60 15.91
CA LEU A 691 33.64 -32.04 14.55
C LEU A 691 33.55 -33.15 13.48
N LYS A 692 34.31 -34.24 13.64
CA LYS A 692 34.27 -35.39 12.72
C LYS A 692 32.94 -36.13 12.83
N ARG A 693 32.34 -36.24 14.02
CA ARG A 693 30.98 -36.78 14.22
C ARG A 693 29.91 -35.87 13.61
N PHE A 694 30.07 -34.55 13.70
CA PHE A 694 29.14 -33.61 13.07
C PHE A 694 29.09 -33.80 11.55
N TRP A 695 30.23 -33.77 10.88
CA TRP A 695 30.29 -33.87 9.41
C TRP A 695 29.98 -35.27 8.87
N ASN A 696 30.33 -36.33 9.60
CA ASN A 696 30.19 -37.71 9.09
C ASN A 696 28.98 -38.47 9.60
N VAL A 697 28.36 -38.05 10.71
CA VAL A 697 27.17 -38.71 11.29
C VAL A 697 25.99 -37.76 11.32
N THR A 698 26.14 -36.59 11.96
CA THR A 698 25.00 -35.68 12.20
C THR A 698 24.47 -35.06 10.91
N LEU A 699 25.33 -34.45 10.12
CA LEU A 699 24.94 -33.74 8.90
C LEU A 699 24.36 -34.68 7.83
N PRO A 700 24.93 -35.89 7.58
CA PRO A 700 24.33 -36.86 6.67
C PRO A 700 22.95 -37.34 7.14
N MET A 701 22.81 -37.68 8.43
CA MET A 701 21.52 -38.14 8.99
C MET A 701 20.45 -37.03 8.99
N LEU A 702 20.86 -35.77 9.11
CA LEU A 702 19.96 -34.62 9.00
C LEU A 702 19.62 -34.24 7.55
N SER A 703 20.29 -34.80 6.54
CA SER A 703 20.13 -34.37 5.15
C SER A 703 18.67 -34.38 4.64
N PRO A 704 17.76 -35.31 5.02
CA PRO A 704 16.35 -35.23 4.61
C PRO A 704 15.63 -34.03 5.25
N VAL A 705 15.98 -33.71 6.49
CA VAL A 705 15.41 -32.57 7.25
C VAL A 705 15.94 -31.25 6.70
N ILE A 706 17.24 -31.17 6.39
CA ILE A 706 17.87 -30.02 5.73
C ILE A 706 17.20 -29.80 4.36
N PHE A 707 17.04 -30.86 3.57
CA PHE A 707 16.43 -30.79 2.26
C PHE A 707 14.99 -30.26 2.32
N PHE A 708 14.18 -30.80 3.23
CA PHE A 708 12.82 -30.30 3.46
C PHE A 708 12.82 -28.82 3.87
N ASN A 709 13.63 -28.44 4.86
CA ASN A 709 13.72 -27.06 5.34
C ASN A 709 14.21 -26.09 4.27
N VAL A 710 15.14 -26.49 3.41
CA VAL A 710 15.62 -25.68 2.28
C VAL A 710 14.52 -25.45 1.26
N ILE A 711 13.73 -26.48 0.91
CA ILE A 711 12.60 -26.31 -0.01
C ILE A 711 11.60 -25.31 0.56
N ILE A 712 11.19 -25.49 1.81
CA ILE A 712 10.22 -24.59 2.46
C ILE A 712 10.78 -23.17 2.56
N ALA A 713 12.05 -23.02 2.91
CA ALA A 713 12.69 -21.70 3.00
C ALA A 713 12.81 -21.01 1.64
N ILE A 714 13.09 -21.75 0.56
CA ILE A 714 13.11 -21.19 -0.79
C ILE A 714 11.72 -20.71 -1.18
N ILE A 715 10.69 -21.54 -1.03
CA ILE A 715 9.29 -21.14 -1.32
C ILE A 715 8.93 -19.87 -0.52
N ALA A 716 9.21 -19.86 0.79
CA ALA A 716 8.93 -18.72 1.65
C ALA A 716 9.71 -17.45 1.24
N SER A 717 10.98 -17.60 0.83
CA SER A 717 11.82 -16.45 0.45
C SER A 717 11.34 -15.72 -0.79
N PHE A 718 10.72 -16.44 -1.74
CA PHE A 718 10.07 -15.86 -2.92
C PHE A 718 8.68 -15.27 -2.61
N GLN A 719 8.13 -15.53 -1.42
CA GLN A 719 6.80 -15.07 -0.99
C GLN A 719 6.87 -13.94 0.05
N VAL A 720 8.03 -13.31 0.23
CA VAL A 720 8.17 -12.17 1.16
C VAL A 720 7.34 -10.99 0.65
N PHE A 721 6.32 -10.64 1.44
CA PHE A 721 5.39 -9.55 1.15
C PHE A 721 5.24 -8.64 2.37
N THR A 722 4.71 -9.19 3.48
CA THR A 722 4.30 -8.41 4.65
C THR A 722 5.41 -7.52 5.18
N GLN A 723 6.62 -8.05 5.30
CA GLN A 723 7.75 -7.32 5.86
C GLN A 723 8.14 -6.12 5.00
N ALA A 724 8.27 -6.34 3.69
CA ALA A 724 8.63 -5.30 2.75
C ALA A 724 7.50 -4.28 2.56
N TYR A 725 6.25 -4.73 2.46
CA TYR A 725 5.11 -3.84 2.29
C TYR A 725 4.90 -2.93 3.51
N VAL A 726 4.94 -3.48 4.73
CA VAL A 726 4.71 -2.72 5.96
C VAL A 726 5.85 -1.76 6.28
N MET A 727 7.11 -2.17 6.08
CA MET A 727 8.26 -1.34 6.49
C MET A 727 8.61 -0.26 5.48
N THR A 728 8.46 -0.53 4.18
CA THR A 728 9.01 0.36 3.13
C THR A 728 8.07 0.57 1.94
N GLY A 729 7.01 -0.23 1.79
CA GLY A 729 6.12 -0.19 0.63
C GLY A 729 6.84 -0.47 -0.70
N GLY A 730 8.02 -1.10 -0.66
CA GLY A 730 8.87 -1.35 -1.84
C GLY A 730 9.97 -0.31 -2.13
N GLY A 731 10.06 0.79 -1.35
CA GLY A 731 11.04 1.85 -1.53
C GLY A 731 12.28 1.79 -0.62
N PRO A 732 13.17 2.80 -0.65
CA PRO A 732 13.17 3.92 -1.59
C PRO A 732 13.53 3.45 -3.01
N GLY A 733 12.87 4.03 -4.00
CA GLY A 733 13.01 3.58 -5.38
C GLY A 733 12.46 2.15 -5.56
N ASP A 734 13.34 1.21 -5.96
CA ASP A 734 13.04 -0.22 -6.08
C ASP A 734 13.90 -1.11 -5.14
N ALA A 735 14.61 -0.51 -4.17
CA ALA A 735 15.59 -1.21 -3.33
C ALA A 735 14.99 -2.34 -2.46
N THR A 736 13.70 -2.24 -2.14
CA THR A 736 12.96 -3.24 -1.34
C THR A 736 11.73 -3.75 -2.07
N ARG A 737 11.68 -3.55 -3.39
CA ARG A 737 10.54 -3.97 -4.19
C ARG A 737 10.61 -5.47 -4.46
N PHE A 738 10.25 -6.29 -3.48
CA PHE A 738 10.15 -7.73 -3.66
C PHE A 738 9.12 -8.06 -4.75
N TYR A 739 9.30 -9.22 -5.40
CA TYR A 739 8.46 -9.66 -6.50
C TYR A 739 6.96 -9.62 -6.16
N VAL A 740 6.61 -10.13 -4.97
CA VAL A 740 5.20 -10.18 -4.52
C VAL A 740 4.67 -8.80 -4.16
N VAL A 741 5.51 -7.88 -3.67
CA VAL A 741 5.13 -6.47 -3.49
C VAL A 741 4.83 -5.84 -4.84
N TYR A 742 5.68 -6.05 -5.84
CA TYR A 742 5.44 -5.53 -7.19
C TYR A 742 4.17 -6.10 -7.83
N LEU A 743 3.94 -7.41 -7.70
CA LEU A 743 2.71 -8.08 -8.14
C LEU A 743 1.48 -7.44 -7.48
N TYR A 744 1.54 -7.20 -6.17
CA TYR A 744 0.47 -6.55 -5.44
C TYR A 744 0.21 -5.12 -5.93
N ASN A 745 1.27 -4.32 -6.15
CA ASN A 745 1.13 -2.97 -6.69
C ASN A 745 0.45 -3.00 -8.07
N GLN A 746 0.86 -3.92 -8.96
CA GLN A 746 0.23 -4.08 -10.27
C GLN A 746 -1.26 -4.45 -10.17
N ALA A 747 -1.63 -5.34 -9.25
CA ALA A 747 -3.02 -5.77 -9.08
C ALA A 747 -3.92 -4.67 -8.50
N PHE A 748 -3.51 -4.07 -7.39
CA PHE A 748 -4.39 -3.26 -6.54
C PHE A 748 -4.12 -1.76 -6.57
N ASP A 749 -2.88 -1.35 -6.85
CA ASP A 749 -2.55 0.09 -6.93
C ASP A 749 -2.65 0.60 -8.36
N LEU A 750 -2.31 -0.23 -9.36
CA LEU A 750 -2.31 0.13 -10.79
C LEU A 750 -3.48 -0.48 -11.57
N HIS A 751 -4.30 -1.31 -10.92
CA HIS A 751 -5.48 -1.94 -11.51
C HIS A 751 -5.17 -2.73 -12.80
N GLU A 752 -4.11 -3.52 -12.79
CA GLU A 752 -3.63 -4.32 -13.91
C GLU A 752 -3.68 -5.81 -13.54
N MET A 753 -4.89 -6.27 -13.17
CA MET A 753 -5.15 -7.61 -12.64
C MET A 753 -4.72 -8.72 -13.60
N GLY A 754 -4.88 -8.53 -14.91
CA GLY A 754 -4.42 -9.48 -15.92
C GLY A 754 -2.89 -9.63 -15.94
N TYR A 755 -2.18 -8.50 -15.91
CA TYR A 755 -0.72 -8.47 -15.84
C TYR A 755 -0.19 -9.08 -14.53
N ALA A 756 -0.79 -8.71 -13.40
CA ALA A 756 -0.45 -9.27 -12.10
C ALA A 756 -0.73 -10.79 -12.02
N SER A 757 -1.77 -11.27 -12.70
CA SER A 757 -2.03 -12.70 -12.82
C SER A 757 -0.92 -13.41 -13.61
N ALA A 758 -0.43 -12.82 -14.71
CA ALA A 758 0.72 -13.36 -15.44
C ALA A 758 1.98 -13.43 -14.59
N MET A 759 2.23 -12.40 -13.75
CA MET A 759 3.30 -12.43 -12.75
C MET A 759 3.14 -13.58 -11.75
N ALA A 760 1.93 -13.79 -11.21
CA ALA A 760 1.68 -14.87 -10.24
C ALA A 760 2.02 -16.25 -10.82
N TRP A 761 1.61 -16.52 -12.06
CA TRP A 761 1.90 -17.77 -12.75
C TRP A 761 3.38 -17.93 -13.09
N LEU A 762 4.05 -16.85 -13.51
CA LEU A 762 5.48 -16.88 -13.75
C LEU A 762 6.27 -17.16 -12.46
N LEU A 763 5.90 -16.55 -11.33
CA LEU A 763 6.50 -16.83 -10.03
C LEU A 763 6.30 -18.30 -9.63
N MET A 764 5.10 -18.85 -9.83
CA MET A 764 4.82 -20.27 -9.59
C MET A 764 5.73 -21.16 -10.44
N LEU A 765 5.91 -20.85 -11.73
CA LEU A 765 6.82 -21.60 -12.62
C LEU A 765 8.28 -21.50 -12.16
N ILE A 766 8.73 -20.33 -11.71
CA ILE A 766 10.09 -20.14 -11.16
C ILE A 766 10.28 -21.01 -9.92
N ILE A 767 9.36 -20.94 -8.95
CA ILE A 767 9.41 -21.73 -7.71
C ILE A 767 9.36 -23.24 -8.03
N LEU A 768 8.49 -23.65 -8.96
CA LEU A 768 8.38 -25.04 -9.39
C LEU A 768 9.67 -25.52 -10.05
N ALA A 769 10.26 -24.73 -10.95
CA ALA A 769 11.53 -25.06 -11.60
C ALA A 769 12.67 -25.22 -10.60
N LEU A 770 12.78 -24.32 -9.62
CA LEU A 770 13.77 -24.41 -8.54
C LEU A 770 13.53 -25.66 -7.67
N THR A 771 12.29 -25.92 -7.29
CA THR A 771 11.91 -27.07 -6.47
C THR A 771 12.22 -28.38 -7.20
N LEU A 772 11.84 -28.51 -8.46
CA LEU A 772 12.14 -29.69 -9.29
C LEU A 772 13.65 -29.88 -9.48
N THR A 773 14.41 -28.79 -9.61
CA THR A 773 15.88 -28.84 -9.72
C THR A 773 16.50 -29.38 -8.43
N LEU A 774 16.04 -28.91 -7.26
CA LEU A 774 16.47 -29.41 -5.96
C LEU A 774 16.06 -30.87 -5.74
N MET A 775 14.82 -31.23 -6.07
CA MET A 775 14.34 -32.61 -5.98
C MET A 775 15.09 -33.57 -6.90
N ARG A 776 15.53 -33.13 -8.08
CA ARG A 776 16.39 -33.95 -8.94
C ARG A 776 17.79 -34.10 -8.34
N GLY A 777 18.35 -33.04 -7.74
CA GLY A 777 19.65 -33.06 -7.07
C GLY A 777 19.68 -33.90 -5.79
N SER A 778 18.56 -34.00 -5.06
CA SER A 778 18.47 -34.69 -3.76
C SER A 778 18.91 -36.16 -3.81
N ARG A 779 18.72 -36.83 -4.96
CA ARG A 779 19.16 -38.21 -5.20
C ARG A 779 20.66 -38.44 -4.96
N ARG A 780 21.48 -37.38 -4.99
CA ARG A 780 22.93 -37.44 -4.78
C ARG A 780 23.37 -37.01 -3.37
N PHE A 781 22.56 -36.21 -2.68
CA PHE A 781 22.98 -35.51 -1.44
C PHE A 781 22.16 -35.86 -0.20
N VAL A 782 21.02 -36.55 -0.36
CA VAL A 782 20.13 -36.91 0.75
C VAL A 782 20.27 -38.39 1.09
N TYR A 783 20.62 -38.67 2.34
CA TYR A 783 20.70 -40.00 2.90
C TYR A 783 19.35 -40.40 3.51
N TYR A 784 18.72 -41.43 2.95
CA TYR A 784 17.52 -42.03 3.51
C TYR A 784 17.87 -43.40 4.10
N GLU A 785 17.80 -43.51 5.42
CA GLU A 785 18.05 -44.77 6.15
C GLU A 785 17.09 -45.88 5.70
N ALA A 786 15.82 -45.53 5.43
CA ALA A 786 14.76 -46.48 5.07
C ALA A 786 14.82 -47.03 3.62
N LEU A 787 15.66 -46.47 2.73
CA LEU A 787 15.74 -46.89 1.31
C LEU A 787 16.86 -47.92 1.04
N LYS A 788 17.50 -48.47 2.08
CA LYS A 788 18.52 -49.52 2.00
C LYS A 788 18.18 -50.77 2.83
N ALA A 789 16.88 -51.12 2.91
CA ALA A 789 16.45 -52.44 3.36
C ALA A 789 16.30 -53.38 2.16
#